data_AF-A0A3D3NSN6-F1
#
_entry.id   AF-A0A3D3NSN6-F1
#
_cell.length_a   1.000
_cell.length_b   1.000
_cell.length_c   1.000
_cell.angle_alpha   90.00
_cell.angle_beta   90.00
_cell.angle_gamma   90.00
#
_symmetry.space_group_name_H-M   'P 1'
#
loop_
_entity.id
_entity.type
_entity.pdbx_description
1 polymer ?
#
loop_
_entity_poly.entity_id
_entity_poly.type
_entity_poly.pdbx_seq_one_letter_code
_entity_poly.pdbx_strand_id
1 'polypeptide(L)'
;MRSTKRTSGYAALPAIAGIAMMLTLSLTMLFKQALVTRDQAAKTQLKLDYSQREEALMRALVAVFPSRAIACMKADHAAGENWSWSEIFADAVALSGADLRLTEDMVKDLRLETARQADVGDGSGAEVRSWITSLTGTAGRVTPGTTAYADVFSQSAFTGRVPPLLEMSQSLQEADALRPVVTPAKRYAAQSAGLLADVTAHPVYNLIPYPNIRFGYAQPGQPFVAKRNWWAFSVNYGGARQPVVRHYVLSLYEVPSQMPIEAATFAAIGQHEDGAFWSMERVRIEGSVYADAMAVESAHGASRLAGRSGIEMSGPLDLGGVEVDSNFDALGVREQLQAERQSDALPVALSANSGRLAFLPLQPGNSFLLRPSAGAPSAWDDYLAGAGRCRVTVEALEMISLADQTPVKLRVRFQNTAGGVSEAVLQRGVNWPTIFDEGGEAMPFQTELTDNGRSCLTFKPALFDAWLLAGNGAGIATNNSLWFGVDTDAAPESIKPPDDPPAPDDMCVIIRQGKDLTAWTSGISVVTPHRVYIGDDLNAVPAAQPPAGSGLADTDEFFPPLSIFSAELRIGTTVVNRLVEHHGQLGTLSKTGPSAWKPLDIKLGSDDAVHSDHISADLKPLRSPAELPPVHQMNWLVVIEEITQD
;
A
#
# COMPACT_ATOMS: atom_id res chain seq x y z
N MET A 1 32.26 -76.07 -79.99
CA MET A 1 31.86 -75.99 -78.56
C MET A 1 32.05 -74.55 -78.10
N ARG A 2 30.95 -73.80 -77.88
CA ARG A 2 30.96 -72.40 -77.45
C ARG A 2 31.43 -72.31 -75.99
N SER A 3 32.40 -71.44 -75.71
CA SER A 3 32.71 -70.99 -74.34
C SER A 3 32.60 -69.47 -74.30
N THR A 4 31.45 -68.98 -73.85
CA THR A 4 31.22 -67.59 -73.45
C THR A 4 31.75 -67.41 -72.03
N LYS A 5 32.99 -66.90 -71.89
CA LYS A 5 33.49 -66.40 -70.60
C LYS A 5 32.81 -65.06 -70.28
N ARG A 6 31.89 -65.07 -69.30
CA ARG A 6 31.36 -63.86 -68.65
C ARG A 6 32.50 -63.19 -67.86
N THR A 7 32.88 -61.97 -68.25
CA THR A 7 33.63 -61.04 -67.41
C THR A 7 32.66 -60.20 -66.60
N SER A 8 32.33 -60.64 -65.40
CA SER A 8 31.62 -59.84 -64.40
C SER A 8 32.48 -59.76 -63.15
N GLY A 9 32.93 -58.57 -62.74
CA GLY A 9 33.59 -58.45 -61.43
C GLY A 9 34.44 -57.23 -61.08
N TYR A 10 34.62 -56.20 -61.92
CA TYR A 10 35.49 -55.05 -61.54
C TYR A 10 34.83 -53.66 -61.59
N ALA A 11 33.67 -53.50 -62.25
CA ALA A 11 32.93 -52.22 -62.23
C ALA A 11 32.16 -51.97 -60.91
N ALA A 12 31.97 -52.99 -60.08
CA ALA A 12 31.22 -52.90 -58.82
C ALA A 12 32.04 -52.31 -57.66
N LEU A 13 33.36 -52.48 -57.64
CA LEU A 13 34.24 -52.01 -56.56
C LEU A 13 34.27 -50.47 -56.39
N PRO A 14 34.44 -49.66 -57.45
CA PRO A 14 34.39 -48.19 -57.31
C PRO A 14 32.99 -47.68 -56.96
N ALA A 15 31.93 -48.36 -57.43
CA ALA A 15 30.55 -48.02 -57.07
C ALA A 15 30.26 -48.29 -55.57
N ILE A 16 30.72 -49.44 -55.05
CA ILE A 16 30.59 -49.77 -53.63
C ILE A 16 31.42 -48.82 -52.76
N ALA A 17 32.64 -48.49 -53.17
CA ALA A 17 33.48 -47.52 -52.45
C ALA A 17 32.87 -46.10 -52.46
N GLY A 18 32.30 -45.66 -53.58
CA GLY A 18 31.60 -44.38 -53.69
C GLY A 18 30.35 -44.31 -52.79
N ILE A 19 29.54 -45.37 -52.76
CA ILE A 19 28.37 -45.47 -51.87
C ILE A 19 28.80 -45.51 -50.40
N ALA A 20 29.84 -46.27 -50.06
CA ALA A 20 30.38 -46.34 -48.69
C ALA A 20 30.91 -44.98 -48.21
N MET A 21 31.56 -44.21 -49.10
CA MET A 21 32.04 -42.86 -48.79
C MET A 21 30.90 -41.86 -48.63
N MET A 22 29.86 -41.92 -49.47
CA MET A 22 28.66 -41.09 -49.29
C MET A 22 27.92 -41.41 -48.00
N LEU A 23 27.79 -42.70 -47.64
CA LEU A 23 27.14 -43.14 -46.40
C LEU A 23 27.91 -42.72 -45.15
N THR A 24 29.25 -42.77 -45.18
CA THR A 24 30.06 -42.30 -44.04
C THR A 24 30.02 -40.78 -43.90
N LEU A 25 30.04 -40.03 -45.01
CA LEU A 25 29.87 -38.57 -45.00
C LEU A 25 28.48 -38.16 -44.49
N SER A 26 27.42 -38.85 -44.93
CA SER A 26 26.06 -38.57 -44.46
C SER A 26 25.89 -38.90 -42.98
N LEU A 27 26.45 -40.03 -42.50
CA LEU A 27 26.45 -40.38 -41.07
C LEU A 27 27.23 -39.35 -40.23
N THR A 28 28.36 -38.86 -40.75
CA THR A 28 29.16 -37.83 -40.07
C THR A 28 28.42 -36.49 -40.02
N MET A 29 27.72 -36.11 -41.09
CA MET A 29 26.88 -34.91 -41.09
C MET A 29 25.69 -35.03 -40.15
N LEU A 30 25.00 -36.17 -40.14
CA LEU A 30 23.90 -36.46 -39.21
C LEU A 30 24.38 -36.44 -37.76
N PHE A 31 25.56 -37.01 -37.47
CA PHE A 31 26.15 -36.99 -36.15
C PHE A 31 26.54 -35.56 -35.73
N LYS A 32 27.14 -34.77 -36.63
CA LYS A 32 27.44 -33.35 -36.37
C LYS A 32 26.17 -32.54 -36.12
N GLN A 33 25.12 -32.76 -36.91
CA GLN A 33 23.84 -32.10 -36.73
C GLN A 33 23.19 -32.49 -35.40
N ALA A 34 23.20 -33.78 -35.05
CA ALA A 34 22.71 -34.26 -33.75
C ALA A 34 23.48 -33.65 -32.57
N LEU A 35 24.81 -33.51 -32.68
CA LEU A 35 25.63 -32.85 -31.66
C LEU A 35 25.29 -31.36 -31.49
N VAL A 36 25.08 -30.64 -32.60
CA VAL A 36 24.68 -29.22 -32.57
C VAL A 36 23.29 -29.06 -31.96
N THR A 37 22.32 -29.87 -32.36
CA THR A 37 20.97 -29.86 -31.79
C THR A 37 21.00 -30.17 -30.29
N ARG A 38 21.84 -31.12 -29.86
CA ARG A 38 22.02 -31.45 -28.44
C ARG A 38 22.63 -30.28 -27.65
N ASP A 39 23.66 -29.61 -28.17
CA ASP A 39 24.26 -28.46 -27.49
C ASP A 39 23.30 -27.26 -27.44
N GLN A 40 22.49 -27.04 -28.48
CA GLN A 40 21.43 -26.04 -28.47
C GLN A 40 20.34 -26.37 -27.44
N ALA A 41 19.85 -27.61 -27.41
CA ALA A 41 18.87 -28.06 -26.41
C ALA A 41 19.40 -27.90 -24.98
N ALA A 42 20.66 -28.31 -24.73
CA ALA A 42 21.30 -28.14 -23.43
C ALA A 42 21.44 -26.66 -23.02
N LYS A 43 21.82 -25.78 -23.95
CA LYS A 43 21.88 -24.33 -23.69
C LYS A 43 20.52 -23.74 -23.37
N THR A 44 19.48 -24.14 -24.11
CA THR A 44 18.10 -23.68 -23.86
C THR A 44 17.61 -24.17 -22.50
N GLN A 45 17.88 -25.42 -22.15
CA GLN A 45 17.52 -25.97 -20.84
C GLN A 45 18.23 -25.22 -19.71
N LEU A 46 19.54 -24.99 -19.81
CA LEU A 46 20.28 -24.20 -18.81
C LEU A 46 19.71 -22.79 -18.63
N LYS A 47 19.32 -22.12 -19.73
CA LYS A 47 18.68 -20.80 -19.66
C LYS A 47 17.32 -20.85 -18.95
N LEU A 48 16.53 -21.89 -19.19
CA LEU A 48 15.25 -22.09 -18.51
C LEU A 48 15.46 -22.34 -17.02
N ASP A 49 16.42 -23.19 -16.65
CA ASP A 49 16.74 -23.51 -15.26
C ASP A 49 17.21 -22.25 -14.51
N TYR A 50 18.09 -21.44 -15.11
CA TYR A 50 18.52 -20.17 -14.53
C TYR A 50 17.35 -19.19 -14.36
N SER A 51 16.48 -19.07 -15.37
CA SER A 51 15.31 -18.20 -15.31
C SER A 51 14.33 -18.63 -14.21
N GLN A 52 14.12 -19.93 -14.03
CA GLN A 52 13.22 -20.45 -12.98
C GLN A 52 13.78 -20.18 -11.58
N ARG A 53 15.08 -20.39 -11.36
CA ARG A 53 15.74 -20.10 -10.08
C ARG A 53 15.76 -18.60 -9.77
N GLU A 54 16.04 -17.79 -10.78
CA GLU A 54 15.96 -16.33 -10.68
C GLU A 54 14.55 -15.90 -10.26
N GLU A 55 13.51 -16.40 -10.93
CA GLU A 55 12.13 -16.07 -10.59
C GLU A 55 11.74 -16.52 -9.17
N ALA A 56 12.18 -17.71 -8.75
CA ALA A 56 12.00 -18.20 -7.38
C ALA A 56 12.69 -17.31 -6.35
N LEU A 57 13.92 -16.87 -6.61
CA LEU A 57 14.66 -15.94 -5.75
C LEU A 57 13.95 -14.59 -5.64
N MET A 58 13.51 -14.02 -6.77
CA MET A 58 12.80 -12.73 -6.79
C MET A 58 11.49 -12.81 -5.99
N ARG A 59 10.75 -13.92 -6.12
CA ARG A 59 9.52 -14.19 -5.34
C ARG A 59 9.81 -14.31 -3.84
N ALA A 60 10.85 -15.03 -3.47
CA ALA A 60 11.26 -15.17 -2.08
C ALA A 60 11.68 -13.84 -1.46
N LEU A 61 12.42 -13.00 -2.21
CA LEU A 61 12.84 -11.68 -1.75
C LEU A 61 11.64 -10.76 -1.44
N VAL A 62 10.64 -10.73 -2.33
CA VAL A 62 9.41 -9.94 -2.13
C VAL A 62 8.61 -10.43 -0.91
N ALA A 63 8.65 -11.73 -0.60
CA ALA A 63 7.99 -12.30 0.57
C ALA A 63 8.72 -11.98 1.89
N VAL A 64 10.06 -12.04 1.92
CA VAL A 64 10.87 -11.83 3.12
C VAL A 64 11.00 -10.35 3.48
N PHE A 65 11.24 -9.51 2.46
CA PHE A 65 11.61 -8.10 2.62
C PHE A 65 10.70 -7.28 3.55
N PRO A 66 9.35 -7.33 3.42
CA PRO A 66 8.46 -6.50 4.26
C PRO A 66 8.66 -6.77 5.76
N SER A 67 8.76 -8.03 6.16
CA SER A 67 8.93 -8.41 7.58
C SER A 67 10.23 -7.87 8.18
N ARG A 68 11.31 -7.88 7.38
CA ARG A 68 12.64 -7.40 7.78
C ARG A 68 12.68 -5.87 7.80
N ALA A 69 12.01 -5.19 6.87
CA ALA A 69 11.85 -3.74 6.88
C ALA A 69 11.07 -3.26 8.12
N ILE A 70 9.99 -3.96 8.50
CA ILE A 70 9.23 -3.68 9.74
C ILE A 70 10.13 -3.87 10.97
N ALA A 71 10.91 -4.95 11.03
CA ALA A 71 11.84 -5.18 12.13
C ALA A 71 12.90 -4.07 12.25
N CYS A 72 13.43 -3.58 11.12
CA CYS A 72 14.35 -2.44 11.08
C CYS A 72 13.68 -1.15 11.63
N MET A 73 12.43 -0.88 11.27
CA MET A 73 11.67 0.28 11.77
C MET A 73 11.36 0.17 13.27
N LYS A 74 11.01 -1.02 13.76
CA LYS A 74 10.81 -1.26 15.20
C LYS A 74 12.07 -1.07 16.03
N ALA A 75 13.23 -1.22 15.40
CA ALA A 75 14.53 -0.96 16.01
C ALA A 75 15.06 0.46 15.72
N ASP A 76 14.21 1.40 15.32
CA ASP A 76 14.57 2.79 14.98
C ASP A 76 15.69 2.91 13.95
N HIS A 77 15.70 1.99 12.99
CA HIS A 77 16.76 1.86 12.01
C HIS A 77 18.16 1.69 12.63
N ALA A 78 18.26 1.14 13.84
CA ALA A 78 19.54 0.77 14.43
C ALA A 78 20.26 -0.30 13.61
N ALA A 79 21.58 -0.36 13.74
CA ALA A 79 22.35 -1.44 13.13
C ALA A 79 22.01 -2.77 13.81
N GLY A 80 21.75 -3.80 13.01
CA GLY A 80 21.47 -5.16 13.49
C GLY A 80 21.60 -6.16 12.36
N GLU A 81 22.07 -7.37 12.67
CA GLU A 81 22.29 -8.42 11.66
C GLU A 81 20.95 -8.93 11.11
N ASN A 82 19.95 -9.05 11.98
CA ASN A 82 18.62 -9.61 11.70
C ASN A 82 17.78 -8.87 10.63
N TRP A 83 18.15 -7.66 10.24
CA TRP A 83 17.45 -6.87 9.21
C TRP A 83 18.43 -6.20 8.24
N SER A 84 19.66 -6.70 8.19
CA SER A 84 20.65 -6.29 7.19
C SER A 84 20.27 -6.82 5.81
N TRP A 85 20.71 -6.15 4.75
CA TRP A 85 20.53 -6.65 3.38
C TRP A 85 21.16 -8.02 3.18
N SER A 86 22.30 -8.30 3.82
CA SER A 86 22.93 -9.62 3.79
C SER A 86 22.01 -10.71 4.33
N GLU A 87 21.29 -10.47 5.43
CA GLU A 87 20.38 -11.45 6.02
C GLU A 87 19.11 -11.61 5.18
N ILE A 88 18.56 -10.48 4.69
CA ILE A 88 17.41 -10.50 3.76
C ILE A 88 17.71 -11.38 2.54
N PHE A 89 18.91 -11.25 1.96
CA PHE A 89 19.33 -12.07 0.84
C PHE A 89 19.57 -13.53 1.22
N ALA A 90 20.17 -13.80 2.39
CA ALA A 90 20.37 -15.17 2.87
C ALA A 90 19.04 -15.92 3.06
N ASP A 91 18.06 -15.28 3.71
CA ASP A 91 16.71 -15.82 3.89
C ASP A 91 16.00 -16.07 2.57
N ALA A 92 16.09 -15.12 1.63
CA ALA A 92 15.46 -15.25 0.32
C ALA A 92 16.03 -16.43 -0.47
N VAL A 93 17.36 -16.62 -0.44
CA VAL A 93 18.04 -17.75 -1.10
C VAL A 93 17.63 -19.08 -0.48
N ALA A 94 17.59 -19.15 0.85
CA ALA A 94 17.17 -20.35 1.58
C ALA A 94 15.70 -20.70 1.26
N LEU A 95 14.81 -19.70 1.23
CA LEU A 95 13.39 -19.89 0.91
C LEU A 95 13.17 -20.31 -0.55
N SER A 96 13.94 -19.76 -1.49
CA SER A 96 13.85 -20.14 -2.91
C SER A 96 14.49 -21.49 -3.22
N GLY A 97 15.30 -22.04 -2.29
CA GLY A 97 16.12 -23.23 -2.55
C GLY A 97 17.12 -23.03 -3.69
N ALA A 98 17.57 -21.79 -3.91
CA ALA A 98 18.42 -21.47 -5.06
C ALA A 98 19.86 -22.02 -4.88
N ASP A 99 20.24 -22.30 -3.64
CA ASP A 99 21.48 -22.94 -3.22
C ASP A 99 21.42 -24.48 -3.25
N LEU A 100 20.25 -25.07 -3.47
CA LEU A 100 20.08 -26.52 -3.54
C LEU A 100 20.81 -27.07 -4.77
N ARG A 101 21.76 -27.97 -4.50
CA ARG A 101 22.55 -28.71 -5.49
C ARG A 101 22.47 -30.20 -5.21
N LEU A 102 22.65 -31.02 -6.25
CA LEU A 102 22.84 -32.45 -6.07
C LEU A 102 24.08 -32.66 -5.19
N THR A 103 23.97 -33.55 -4.19
CA THR A 103 25.12 -33.90 -3.36
C THR A 103 26.18 -34.59 -4.22
N GLU A 104 27.45 -34.46 -3.83
CA GLU A 104 28.57 -35.09 -4.56
C GLU A 104 28.37 -36.60 -4.73
N ASP A 105 27.78 -37.26 -3.72
CA ASP A 105 27.44 -38.68 -3.76
C ASP A 105 26.35 -38.98 -4.80
N MET A 106 25.30 -38.15 -4.92
CA MET A 106 24.25 -38.33 -5.94
C MET A 106 24.76 -38.07 -7.35
N VAL A 107 25.65 -37.10 -7.55
CA VAL A 107 26.29 -36.84 -8.85
C VAL A 107 27.11 -38.05 -9.30
N LYS A 108 27.84 -38.66 -8.35
CA LYS A 108 28.65 -39.85 -8.57
C LYS A 108 27.79 -41.09 -8.85
N ASP A 109 26.72 -41.29 -8.08
CA ASP A 109 25.79 -42.42 -8.25
C ASP A 109 25.02 -42.34 -9.58
N LEU A 110 24.65 -41.14 -10.01
CA LEU A 110 23.99 -40.89 -11.30
C LEU A 110 24.98 -40.82 -12.47
N ARG A 111 26.30 -40.93 -12.22
CA ARG A 111 27.38 -40.79 -13.22
C ARG A 111 27.29 -39.47 -14.01
N LEU A 112 26.87 -38.40 -13.33
CA LEU A 112 26.72 -37.06 -13.91
C LEU A 112 27.98 -36.21 -13.79
N GLU A 113 29.12 -36.83 -13.50
CA GLU A 113 30.44 -36.20 -13.29
C GLU A 113 30.89 -35.35 -14.49
N THR A 114 30.42 -35.68 -15.69
CA THR A 114 30.71 -34.94 -16.94
C THR A 114 29.55 -34.08 -17.42
N ALA A 115 28.42 -34.06 -16.70
CA ALA A 115 27.27 -33.25 -17.05
C ALA A 115 27.57 -31.77 -16.83
N ARG A 116 27.04 -30.88 -17.69
CA ARG A 116 27.12 -29.44 -17.43
C ARG A 116 26.21 -29.12 -16.26
N GLN A 117 26.80 -28.63 -15.19
CA GLN A 117 26.10 -28.21 -13.99
C GLN A 117 25.38 -26.89 -14.28
N ALA A 118 24.08 -26.85 -14.01
CA ALA A 118 23.25 -25.64 -14.07
C ALA A 118 23.33 -24.84 -12.76
N ASP A 119 24.42 -25.01 -12.02
CA ASP A 119 24.54 -24.45 -10.68
C ASP A 119 24.87 -22.96 -10.75
N VAL A 120 24.52 -22.30 -9.66
CA VAL A 120 24.71 -20.88 -9.45
C VAL A 120 26.19 -20.64 -9.13
N GLY A 121 27.04 -20.67 -10.15
CA GLY A 121 28.50 -20.49 -10.03
C GLY A 121 29.22 -21.67 -9.34
N ASP A 122 30.52 -21.79 -9.56
CA ASP A 122 31.40 -22.77 -8.88
C ASP A 122 31.67 -22.40 -7.39
N GLY A 123 30.84 -21.52 -6.80
CA GLY A 123 30.98 -21.07 -5.42
C GLY A 123 30.51 -22.14 -4.45
N SER A 124 31.28 -22.40 -3.39
CA SER A 124 30.77 -23.17 -2.25
C SER A 124 29.58 -22.42 -1.63
N GLY A 125 28.56 -23.10 -1.11
CA GLY A 125 27.36 -22.46 -0.52
C GLY A 125 27.63 -21.44 0.61
N ALA A 126 28.87 -21.31 1.09
CA ALA A 126 29.31 -20.22 1.96
C ALA A 126 29.47 -18.86 1.23
N GLU A 127 29.53 -18.85 -0.11
CA GLU A 127 29.62 -17.70 -1.01
C GLU A 127 28.27 -17.29 -1.61
N VAL A 128 27.13 -17.72 -1.04
CA VAL A 128 25.82 -17.10 -1.35
C VAL A 128 25.86 -15.57 -1.13
N ARG A 129 26.85 -15.08 -0.39
CA ARG A 129 27.17 -13.66 -0.16
C ARG A 129 27.86 -12.94 -1.34
N SER A 130 28.38 -13.63 -2.35
CA SER A 130 29.20 -13.02 -3.43
C SER A 130 28.46 -12.78 -4.75
N TRP A 131 27.30 -13.42 -4.96
CA TRP A 131 26.55 -13.32 -6.22
C TRP A 131 25.48 -12.22 -6.21
N ILE A 132 24.95 -11.81 -5.05
CA ILE A 132 24.12 -10.61 -4.92
C ILE A 132 24.98 -9.46 -4.38
N THR A 133 25.10 -8.39 -5.17
CA THR A 133 25.98 -7.25 -4.87
C THR A 133 25.28 -5.92 -5.13
N SER A 134 25.83 -4.82 -4.61
CA SER A 134 25.46 -3.49 -5.06
C SER A 134 25.76 -3.31 -6.57
N LEU A 135 25.24 -2.25 -7.19
CA LEU A 135 25.61 -1.92 -8.58
C LEU A 135 27.11 -1.64 -8.73
N THR A 136 27.80 -1.28 -7.64
CA THR A 136 29.25 -1.09 -7.55
C THR A 136 30.03 -2.38 -7.23
N GLY A 137 29.36 -3.53 -7.12
CA GLY A 137 30.00 -4.83 -6.87
C GLY A 137 30.33 -5.13 -5.41
N THR A 138 29.80 -4.38 -4.45
CA THR A 138 30.02 -4.63 -3.02
C THR A 138 29.03 -5.68 -2.50
N ALA A 139 29.55 -6.80 -2.01
CA ALA A 139 28.78 -7.87 -1.40
C ALA A 139 28.03 -7.42 -0.14
N GLY A 140 26.83 -7.97 0.09
CA GLY A 140 26.01 -7.70 1.29
C GLY A 140 25.46 -6.27 1.38
N ARG A 141 25.53 -5.50 0.30
CA ARG A 141 25.01 -4.13 0.19
C ARG A 141 24.10 -4.00 -1.02
N VAL A 142 23.25 -2.98 -0.98
CA VAL A 142 22.47 -2.52 -2.13
C VAL A 142 22.91 -1.10 -2.51
N THR A 143 22.44 -0.62 -3.65
CA THR A 143 22.56 0.79 -4.07
C THR A 143 21.21 1.47 -3.87
N PRO A 144 21.01 2.23 -2.78
CA PRO A 144 19.76 2.94 -2.54
C PRO A 144 19.48 4.00 -3.61
N GLY A 145 18.20 4.16 -3.96
CA GLY A 145 17.70 5.17 -4.89
C GLY A 145 17.74 6.60 -4.34
N THR A 146 18.94 7.06 -3.97
CA THR A 146 19.13 8.32 -3.25
C THR A 146 20.12 9.22 -3.97
N THR A 147 20.05 10.52 -3.71
CA THR A 147 20.92 11.52 -4.35
C THR A 147 22.41 11.26 -4.11
N ALA A 148 22.80 10.57 -3.03
CA ALA A 148 24.20 10.17 -2.79
C ALA A 148 24.76 9.16 -3.80
N TYR A 149 23.90 8.42 -4.50
CA TYR A 149 24.30 7.46 -5.54
C TYR A 149 23.95 7.97 -6.94
N ALA A 150 23.68 9.27 -7.11
CA ALA A 150 23.36 9.87 -8.40
C ALA A 150 24.44 9.57 -9.46
N ASP A 151 25.72 9.58 -9.07
CA ASP A 151 26.83 9.27 -9.99
C ASP A 151 26.74 7.84 -10.54
N VAL A 152 26.31 6.86 -9.73
CA VAL A 152 26.10 5.48 -10.17
C VAL A 152 24.96 5.39 -11.17
N PHE A 153 23.84 6.08 -10.89
CA PHE A 153 22.66 6.07 -11.75
C PHE A 153 22.80 6.93 -13.01
N SER A 154 23.79 7.84 -13.05
CA SER A 154 24.13 8.65 -14.22
C SER A 154 24.95 7.87 -15.28
N GLN A 155 25.36 6.63 -14.98
CA GLN A 155 26.01 5.77 -15.96
C GLN A 155 25.04 5.38 -17.08
N SER A 156 25.57 5.18 -18.29
CA SER A 156 24.77 4.87 -19.48
C SER A 156 23.92 3.61 -19.35
N ALA A 157 24.33 2.66 -18.50
CA ALA A 157 23.58 1.44 -18.22
C ALA A 157 22.23 1.68 -17.51
N PHE A 158 22.12 2.77 -16.73
CA PHE A 158 21.01 3.03 -15.81
C PHE A 158 20.25 4.34 -16.09
N THR A 159 20.87 5.27 -16.83
CA THR A 159 20.31 6.60 -17.09
C THR A 159 18.94 6.51 -17.77
N GLY A 160 17.93 7.17 -17.18
CA GLY A 160 16.56 7.18 -17.70
C GLY A 160 15.77 5.88 -17.52
N ARG A 161 16.35 4.87 -16.87
CA ARG A 161 15.74 3.54 -16.63
C ARG A 161 15.45 3.27 -15.16
N VAL A 162 15.85 4.18 -14.28
CA VAL A 162 15.64 4.08 -12.84
C VAL A 162 14.61 5.12 -12.37
N PRO A 163 13.95 4.87 -11.22
CA PRO A 163 12.96 5.80 -10.70
C PRO A 163 13.59 7.11 -10.19
N PRO A 164 12.78 8.13 -9.89
CA PRO A 164 13.22 9.35 -9.22
C PRO A 164 14.03 9.09 -7.94
N LEU A 165 15.09 9.88 -7.73
CA LEU A 165 15.95 9.78 -6.54
C LEU A 165 15.34 10.51 -5.34
N LEU A 166 15.56 9.95 -4.15
CA LEU A 166 15.16 10.53 -2.87
C LEU A 166 16.34 11.21 -2.15
N GLU A 167 16.04 12.25 -1.38
CA GLU A 167 16.97 12.92 -0.48
C GLU A 167 16.64 12.58 0.98
N MET A 168 17.67 12.45 1.82
CA MET A 168 17.58 12.33 3.28
C MET A 168 18.94 12.73 3.91
N SER A 169 19.06 12.70 5.24
CA SER A 169 20.34 12.97 5.92
C SER A 169 21.43 11.94 5.56
N GLN A 170 22.70 12.36 5.60
CA GLN A 170 23.84 11.49 5.28
C GLN A 170 23.88 10.20 6.13
N SER A 171 23.59 10.31 7.43
CA SER A 171 23.58 9.15 8.33
C SER A 171 22.53 8.09 7.94
N LEU A 172 21.35 8.54 7.48
CA LEU A 172 20.30 7.64 7.00
C LEU A 172 20.65 7.06 5.63
N GLN A 173 21.33 7.80 4.75
CA GLN A 173 21.79 7.29 3.45
C GLN A 173 22.82 6.16 3.60
N GLU A 174 23.79 6.33 4.50
CA GLU A 174 24.80 5.31 4.81
C GLU A 174 24.16 4.06 5.44
N ALA A 175 23.17 4.26 6.30
CA ALA A 175 22.37 3.18 6.86
C ALA A 175 21.60 2.40 5.78
N ASP A 176 20.98 3.10 4.84
CA ASP A 176 20.10 2.54 3.81
C ASP A 176 20.80 1.55 2.86
N ALA A 177 22.10 1.75 2.65
CA ALA A 177 22.94 0.84 1.87
C ALA A 177 23.21 -0.50 2.57
N LEU A 178 23.06 -0.55 3.90
CA LEU A 178 23.33 -1.72 4.75
C LEU A 178 22.05 -2.42 5.22
N ARG A 179 20.95 -1.69 5.32
CA ARG A 179 19.63 -2.17 5.77
C ARG A 179 18.53 -1.30 5.16
N PRO A 180 17.30 -1.81 4.97
CA PRO A 180 16.22 -1.00 4.42
C PRO A 180 15.79 0.09 5.41
N VAL A 181 15.84 1.35 4.98
CA VAL A 181 15.30 2.47 5.74
C VAL A 181 13.97 2.91 5.09
N VAL A 182 12.89 2.95 5.85
CA VAL A 182 11.59 3.50 5.41
C VAL A 182 11.19 4.55 6.43
N THR A 183 11.17 5.81 6.01
CA THR A 183 10.94 6.94 6.92
C THR A 183 10.37 8.13 6.17
N PRO A 184 9.48 8.93 6.78
CA PRO A 184 8.98 10.19 6.20
C PRO A 184 10.09 11.20 5.87
N ALA A 185 11.27 11.10 6.51
CA ALA A 185 12.41 11.98 6.23
C ALA A 185 13.00 11.79 4.82
N LYS A 186 12.72 10.65 4.16
CA LYS A 186 13.05 10.45 2.74
C LYS A 186 12.03 11.15 1.87
N ARG A 187 12.48 12.09 1.03
CA ARG A 187 11.61 12.95 0.21
C ARG A 187 12.19 13.17 -1.18
N TYR A 188 11.34 13.51 -2.14
CA TYR A 188 11.77 14.04 -3.43
C TYR A 188 12.27 15.48 -3.22
N ALA A 189 13.44 15.79 -3.77
CA ALA A 189 14.07 17.12 -3.63
C ALA A 189 14.11 17.91 -4.94
N ALA A 190 13.96 17.24 -6.09
CA ALA A 190 13.98 17.86 -7.40
C ALA A 190 12.91 17.24 -8.30
N GLN A 191 12.34 18.04 -9.20
CA GLN A 191 11.43 17.55 -10.22
C GLN A 191 12.18 16.62 -11.18
N SER A 192 11.60 15.46 -11.49
CA SER A 192 12.15 14.50 -12.44
C SER A 192 11.04 13.84 -13.24
N ALA A 193 11.39 13.20 -14.35
CA ALA A 193 10.45 12.38 -15.11
C ALA A 193 9.80 11.32 -14.21
N GLY A 194 8.48 11.15 -14.32
CA GLY A 194 7.70 10.24 -13.48
C GLY A 194 7.14 10.87 -12.19
N LEU A 195 7.47 12.12 -11.86
CA LEU A 195 6.79 12.91 -10.84
C LEU A 195 5.81 13.87 -11.54
N LEU A 196 4.51 13.74 -11.25
CA LEU A 196 3.43 14.43 -11.95
C LEU A 196 2.85 15.60 -11.14
N ALA A 197 3.12 15.65 -9.83
CA ALA A 197 2.83 16.82 -8.99
C ALA A 197 4.11 17.61 -8.69
N ASP A 198 3.96 18.88 -8.33
CA ASP A 198 5.08 19.76 -7.99
C ASP A 198 5.78 19.27 -6.71
N VAL A 199 7.06 18.93 -6.82
CA VAL A 199 7.87 18.44 -5.70
C VAL A 199 8.03 19.47 -4.59
N THR A 200 7.96 20.77 -4.88
CA THR A 200 8.07 21.80 -3.85
C THR A 200 6.84 21.86 -2.94
N ALA A 201 5.65 21.59 -3.48
CA ALA A 201 4.41 21.47 -2.73
C ALA A 201 4.23 20.07 -2.11
N HIS A 202 4.64 19.03 -2.84
CA HIS A 202 4.41 17.63 -2.49
C HIS A 202 5.71 16.81 -2.51
N PRO A 203 6.63 17.04 -1.53
CA PRO A 203 7.94 16.38 -1.50
C PRO A 203 7.91 14.96 -0.93
N VAL A 204 6.93 14.61 -0.08
CA VAL A 204 6.88 13.29 0.57
C VAL A 204 6.12 12.29 -0.29
N TYR A 205 4.83 12.52 -0.51
CA TYR A 205 4.01 11.77 -1.44
C TYR A 205 3.83 12.59 -2.70
N ASN A 206 4.00 11.97 -3.85
CA ASN A 206 3.81 12.63 -5.14
C ASN A 206 2.86 11.78 -5.98
N LEU A 207 2.42 12.35 -7.09
CA LEU A 207 1.65 11.65 -8.09
C LEU A 207 2.62 10.94 -9.03
N ILE A 208 2.64 9.61 -9.00
CA ILE A 208 3.57 8.80 -9.80
C ILE A 208 2.81 7.79 -10.68
N PRO A 209 3.35 7.35 -11.82
CA PRO A 209 2.72 6.31 -12.62
C PRO A 209 2.68 4.98 -11.87
N TYR A 210 1.52 4.33 -11.86
CA TYR A 210 1.38 2.98 -11.32
C TYR A 210 2.21 1.99 -12.14
N PRO A 211 3.00 1.10 -11.51
CA PRO A 211 3.88 0.18 -12.22
C PRO A 211 3.09 -0.79 -13.10
N ASN A 212 3.76 -1.33 -14.14
CA ASN A 212 3.15 -2.35 -14.98
C ASN A 212 3.16 -3.70 -14.27
N ILE A 213 2.13 -3.94 -13.46
CA ILE A 213 1.96 -5.15 -12.64
C ILE A 213 0.55 -5.70 -12.79
N ARG A 214 0.41 -7.01 -12.54
CA ARG A 214 -0.88 -7.71 -12.62
C ARG A 214 -1.90 -7.27 -11.56
N PHE A 215 -1.43 -6.64 -10.47
CA PHE A 215 -2.29 -6.31 -9.34
C PHE A 215 -3.24 -5.15 -9.63
N GLY A 216 -4.48 -5.33 -9.17
CA GLY A 216 -5.68 -4.57 -9.50
C GLY A 216 -5.80 -3.15 -8.98
N TYR A 217 -4.81 -2.62 -8.25
CA TYR A 217 -4.99 -1.38 -7.48
C TYR A 217 -5.26 -0.15 -8.36
N ALA A 218 -4.44 0.07 -9.40
CA ALA A 218 -4.67 1.08 -10.43
C ALA A 218 -4.24 0.53 -11.81
N GLN A 219 -4.65 1.19 -12.90
CA GLN A 219 -4.22 0.77 -14.24
C GLN A 219 -2.71 1.08 -14.43
N PRO A 220 -1.93 0.22 -15.10
CA PRO A 220 -0.54 0.51 -15.46
C PRO A 220 -0.40 1.87 -16.12
N GLY A 221 0.54 2.68 -15.64
CA GLY A 221 0.76 4.05 -16.10
C GLY A 221 -0.24 5.09 -15.58
N GLN A 222 -1.35 4.67 -14.97
CA GLN A 222 -2.29 5.60 -14.33
C GLN A 222 -1.60 6.31 -13.17
N PRO A 223 -1.72 7.65 -13.08
CA PRO A 223 -1.24 8.40 -11.93
C PRO A 223 -1.89 7.91 -10.63
N PHE A 224 -1.10 7.66 -9.59
CA PHE A 224 -1.60 7.36 -8.25
C PHE A 224 -0.72 8.02 -7.18
N VAL A 225 -1.28 8.28 -6.01
CA VAL A 225 -0.57 8.98 -4.93
C VAL A 225 0.29 7.97 -4.18
N ALA A 226 1.61 8.13 -4.24
CA ALA A 226 2.52 7.26 -3.52
C ALA A 226 3.90 7.88 -3.32
N LYS A 227 4.67 7.27 -2.44
CA LYS A 227 6.12 7.47 -2.34
C LYS A 227 6.83 6.17 -2.68
N ARG A 228 7.76 6.22 -3.63
CA ARG A 228 8.50 5.03 -4.08
C ARG A 228 9.88 5.01 -3.42
N ASN A 229 10.04 4.19 -2.37
CA ASN A 229 11.37 3.83 -1.87
C ASN A 229 11.91 2.69 -2.74
N TRP A 230 13.17 2.75 -3.15
CA TRP A 230 13.71 1.71 -4.01
C TRP A 230 15.20 1.49 -3.79
N TRP A 231 15.63 0.25 -4.05
CA TRP A 231 17.00 -0.21 -3.90
C TRP A 231 17.39 -1.06 -5.10
N ALA A 232 18.55 -0.75 -5.68
CA ALA A 232 19.08 -1.48 -6.83
C ALA A 232 20.20 -2.45 -6.41
N PHE A 233 20.23 -3.62 -7.03
CA PHE A 233 21.26 -4.63 -6.80
C PHE A 233 21.49 -5.47 -8.05
N SER A 234 22.63 -6.15 -8.09
CA SER A 234 23.03 -7.03 -9.18
C SER A 234 23.02 -8.47 -8.71
N VAL A 235 22.49 -9.37 -9.54
CA VAL A 235 22.61 -10.81 -9.34
C VAL A 235 23.51 -11.39 -10.44
N ASN A 236 24.56 -12.07 -9.99
CA ASN A 236 25.57 -12.69 -10.84
C ASN A 236 25.28 -14.19 -10.95
N TYR A 237 25.10 -14.69 -12.17
CA TYR A 237 24.84 -16.08 -12.49
C TYR A 237 25.92 -16.64 -13.42
N GLY A 238 25.98 -17.97 -13.54
CA GLY A 238 26.86 -18.67 -14.47
C GLY A 238 28.26 -18.97 -13.92
N GLY A 239 28.98 -19.88 -14.60
CA GLY A 239 30.35 -20.26 -14.25
C GLY A 239 31.39 -19.23 -14.73
N ALA A 240 32.65 -19.38 -14.28
CA ALA A 240 33.75 -18.45 -14.55
C ALA A 240 34.01 -18.13 -16.05
N ARG A 241 33.50 -18.96 -16.97
CA ARG A 241 33.64 -18.79 -18.43
C ARG A 241 32.49 -18.04 -19.10
N GLN A 242 31.33 -17.92 -18.46
CA GLN A 242 30.13 -17.23 -18.97
C GLN A 242 29.34 -16.60 -17.81
N PRO A 243 29.86 -15.52 -17.18
CA PRO A 243 29.11 -14.78 -16.18
C PRO A 243 27.94 -14.05 -16.84
N VAL A 244 26.77 -14.12 -16.23
CA VAL A 244 25.56 -13.39 -16.60
C VAL A 244 25.22 -12.48 -15.43
N VAL A 245 25.24 -11.17 -15.64
CA VAL A 245 24.88 -10.18 -14.63
C VAL A 245 23.52 -9.60 -14.98
N ARG A 246 22.60 -9.60 -14.03
CA ARG A 246 21.31 -8.91 -14.16
C ARG A 246 21.16 -7.90 -13.04
N HIS A 247 20.51 -6.78 -13.33
CA HIS A 247 20.27 -5.73 -12.35
C HIS A 247 18.78 -5.63 -12.06
N TYR A 248 18.43 -5.48 -10.79
CA TYR A 248 17.05 -5.35 -10.34
C TYR A 248 16.86 -4.10 -9.51
N VAL A 249 15.63 -3.61 -9.51
CA VAL A 249 15.13 -2.61 -8.58
C VAL A 249 14.05 -3.27 -7.72
N LEU A 250 14.31 -3.37 -6.42
CA LEU A 250 13.28 -3.65 -5.43
C LEU A 250 12.65 -2.33 -5.01
N SER A 251 11.34 -2.19 -5.23
CA SER A 251 10.57 -0.99 -4.89
C SER A 251 9.56 -1.31 -3.80
N LEU A 252 9.52 -0.46 -2.77
CA LEU A 252 8.44 -0.36 -1.80
C LEU A 252 7.73 0.96 -2.04
N TYR A 253 6.50 0.87 -2.53
CA TYR A 253 5.58 1.98 -2.64
C TYR A 253 4.86 2.13 -1.29
N GLU A 254 5.04 3.28 -0.64
CA GLU A 254 4.20 3.73 0.46
C GLU A 254 2.96 4.38 -0.16
N VAL A 255 1.84 3.66 -0.08
CA VAL A 255 0.59 3.98 -0.76
C VAL A 255 -0.42 4.39 0.33
N PRO A 256 -0.73 5.69 0.47
CA PRO A 256 -1.86 6.07 1.29
C PRO A 256 -3.14 5.40 0.82
N SER A 257 -4.02 5.08 1.76
CA SER A 257 -5.36 4.64 1.43
C SER A 257 -6.02 5.68 0.54
N GLN A 258 -6.42 5.23 -0.65
CA GLN A 258 -6.83 6.15 -1.72
C GLN A 258 -7.89 5.56 -2.64
N MET A 259 -8.37 4.35 -2.37
CA MET A 259 -9.44 3.73 -3.15
C MET A 259 -10.80 4.26 -2.67
N PRO A 260 -11.82 4.33 -3.55
CA PRO A 260 -13.20 4.65 -3.16
C PRO A 260 -13.71 3.78 -2.00
N ILE A 261 -13.37 2.48 -2.03
CA ILE A 261 -13.63 1.53 -0.96
C ILE A 261 -12.34 0.77 -0.68
N GLU A 262 -11.90 0.78 0.59
CA GLU A 262 -10.69 0.08 1.02
C GLU A 262 -10.87 -0.66 2.35
N ALA A 263 -10.61 -1.97 2.36
CA ALA A 263 -10.67 -2.79 3.57
C ALA A 263 -9.50 -3.77 3.68
N ALA A 264 -8.94 -3.96 4.87
CA ALA A 264 -8.03 -5.08 5.14
C ALA A 264 -8.74 -6.28 5.81
N THR A 265 -10.07 -6.33 5.70
CA THR A 265 -10.92 -7.42 6.19
C THR A 265 -11.85 -7.89 5.07
N PHE A 266 -12.68 -8.90 5.36
CA PHE A 266 -13.75 -9.32 4.47
C PHE A 266 -14.81 -8.21 4.31
N ALA A 267 -15.08 -7.80 3.07
CA ALA A 267 -16.07 -6.78 2.74
C ALA A 267 -17.20 -7.35 1.87
N ALA A 268 -18.45 -6.95 2.13
CA ALA A 268 -19.59 -7.25 1.27
C ALA A 268 -20.03 -5.97 0.55
N ILE A 269 -20.03 -6.02 -0.78
CA ILE A 269 -20.27 -4.86 -1.66
C ILE A 269 -21.55 -5.12 -2.47
N GLY A 270 -22.44 -4.13 -2.49
CA GLY A 270 -23.69 -4.19 -3.26
C GLY A 270 -24.92 -4.63 -2.49
N GLN A 271 -24.80 -4.96 -1.20
CA GLN A 271 -25.93 -5.34 -0.34
C GLN A 271 -25.81 -4.78 1.08
N HIS A 272 -26.95 -4.35 1.63
CA HIS A 272 -27.09 -3.86 3.01
C HIS A 272 -27.24 -5.01 4.02
N GLU A 273 -27.19 -4.69 5.33
CA GLU A 273 -27.38 -5.66 6.42
C GLU A 273 -28.72 -6.40 6.32
N ASP A 274 -29.78 -5.69 5.95
CA ASP A 274 -31.16 -6.18 5.82
C ASP A 274 -31.40 -7.05 4.57
N GLY A 275 -30.39 -7.17 3.70
CA GLY A 275 -30.45 -7.93 2.45
C GLY A 275 -30.91 -7.13 1.23
N ALA A 276 -31.23 -5.84 1.38
CA ALA A 276 -31.55 -4.97 0.25
C ALA A 276 -30.29 -4.67 -0.59
N PHE A 277 -30.44 -4.63 -1.91
CA PHE A 277 -29.33 -4.25 -2.81
C PHE A 277 -29.10 -2.74 -2.79
N TRP A 278 -27.87 -2.33 -3.07
CA TRP A 278 -27.54 -0.91 -3.28
C TRP A 278 -28.25 -0.39 -4.54
N SER A 279 -28.75 0.85 -4.49
CA SER A 279 -29.39 1.47 -5.65
C SER A 279 -28.37 1.84 -6.72
N MET A 280 -28.55 1.33 -7.94
CA MET A 280 -27.69 1.66 -9.09
C MET A 280 -27.80 3.13 -9.55
N GLU A 281 -28.87 3.84 -9.17
CA GLU A 281 -29.06 5.26 -9.50
C GLU A 281 -28.40 6.20 -8.47
N ARG A 282 -28.15 5.71 -7.24
CA ARG A 282 -27.70 6.55 -6.11
C ARG A 282 -26.31 6.20 -5.60
N VAL A 283 -25.83 4.99 -5.88
CA VAL A 283 -24.50 4.53 -5.49
C VAL A 283 -23.65 4.39 -6.74
N ARG A 284 -22.60 5.21 -6.82
CA ARG A 284 -21.62 5.18 -7.90
C ARG A 284 -20.23 4.99 -7.31
N ILE A 285 -19.47 4.10 -7.93
CA ILE A 285 -18.06 3.86 -7.61
C ILE A 285 -17.23 4.25 -8.84
N GLU A 286 -16.30 5.18 -8.68
CA GLU A 286 -15.29 5.53 -9.68
C GLU A 286 -13.95 4.90 -9.27
N GLY A 287 -13.24 4.26 -10.19
CA GLY A 287 -11.94 3.64 -9.91
C GLY A 287 -12.01 2.19 -9.45
N SER A 288 -10.99 1.74 -8.71
CA SER A 288 -10.83 0.34 -8.27
C SER A 288 -11.33 0.16 -6.83
N VAL A 289 -11.88 -1.01 -6.51
CA VAL A 289 -12.22 -1.38 -5.12
C VAL A 289 -11.18 -2.36 -4.58
N TYR A 290 -10.73 -2.16 -3.34
CA TYR A 290 -9.81 -3.07 -2.66
C TYR A 290 -10.39 -3.61 -1.35
N ALA A 291 -10.26 -4.92 -1.14
CA ALA A 291 -10.49 -5.57 0.14
C ALA A 291 -9.49 -6.71 0.38
N ASP A 292 -9.34 -7.19 1.61
CA ASP A 292 -8.56 -8.42 1.84
C ASP A 292 -9.21 -9.60 1.13
N ALA A 293 -10.49 -9.79 1.44
CA ALA A 293 -11.42 -10.61 0.68
C ALA A 293 -12.70 -9.81 0.44
N MET A 294 -13.42 -10.06 -0.65
CA MET A 294 -14.71 -9.42 -0.90
C MET A 294 -15.74 -10.36 -1.51
N ALA A 295 -17.01 -10.13 -1.20
CA ALA A 295 -18.15 -10.61 -1.96
C ALA A 295 -18.79 -9.41 -2.67
N VAL A 296 -19.03 -9.55 -3.98
CA VAL A 296 -19.54 -8.47 -4.83
C VAL A 296 -20.81 -8.93 -5.54
N GLU A 297 -21.91 -8.24 -5.26
CA GLU A 297 -23.21 -8.49 -5.90
C GLU A 297 -23.36 -7.78 -7.25
N SER A 298 -22.77 -6.57 -7.36
CA SER A 298 -22.78 -5.75 -8.57
C SER A 298 -21.58 -4.81 -8.58
N ALA A 299 -21.15 -4.37 -9.76
CA ALA A 299 -19.99 -3.49 -9.92
C ALA A 299 -20.26 -2.04 -9.48
N HIS A 300 -21.51 -1.55 -9.57
CA HIS A 300 -21.88 -0.15 -9.25
C HIS A 300 -20.97 0.90 -9.94
N GLY A 301 -20.48 0.61 -11.14
CA GLY A 301 -19.57 1.49 -11.90
C GLY A 301 -18.08 1.30 -11.62
N ALA A 302 -17.71 0.43 -10.67
CA ALA A 302 -16.31 0.11 -10.38
C ALA A 302 -15.60 -0.36 -11.65
N SER A 303 -14.40 0.17 -11.87
CA SER A 303 -13.59 -0.17 -13.03
C SER A 303 -12.81 -1.47 -12.84
N ARG A 304 -12.47 -1.82 -11.59
CA ARG A 304 -11.63 -2.97 -11.22
C ARG A 304 -11.89 -3.44 -9.80
N LEU A 305 -11.58 -4.70 -9.53
CA LEU A 305 -11.62 -5.32 -8.21
C LEU A 305 -10.24 -5.90 -7.85
N ALA A 306 -9.74 -5.55 -6.66
CA ALA A 306 -8.45 -6.00 -6.17
C ALA A 306 -8.61 -6.68 -4.80
N GLY A 307 -8.08 -7.90 -4.67
CA GLY A 307 -8.14 -8.69 -3.44
C GLY A 307 -6.77 -9.18 -3.02
N ARG A 308 -6.58 -9.50 -1.74
CA ARG A 308 -5.38 -10.23 -1.28
C ARG A 308 -5.63 -11.74 -1.24
N SER A 309 -6.72 -12.16 -0.58
CA SER A 309 -7.01 -13.56 -0.24
C SER A 309 -8.17 -14.16 -1.02
N GLY A 310 -9.16 -13.38 -1.47
CA GLY A 310 -10.26 -13.90 -2.29
C GLY A 310 -11.22 -12.83 -2.83
N ILE A 311 -11.90 -13.14 -3.94
CA ILE A 311 -12.99 -12.32 -4.50
C ILE A 311 -14.08 -13.30 -4.92
N GLU A 312 -15.28 -13.11 -4.36
CA GLU A 312 -16.50 -13.85 -4.71
C GLU A 312 -17.43 -12.92 -5.48
N MET A 313 -17.94 -13.39 -6.61
CA MET A 313 -18.87 -12.65 -7.47
C MET A 313 -20.16 -13.46 -7.58
N SER A 314 -21.31 -12.84 -7.33
CA SER A 314 -22.59 -13.56 -7.42
C SER A 314 -23.05 -13.81 -8.86
N GLY A 315 -22.48 -13.10 -9.83
CA GLY A 315 -22.66 -13.30 -11.26
C GLY A 315 -21.65 -12.51 -12.11
N PRO A 316 -21.83 -12.48 -13.45
CA PRO A 316 -20.99 -11.67 -14.33
C PRO A 316 -21.08 -10.18 -13.99
N LEU A 317 -19.93 -9.50 -13.93
CA LEU A 317 -19.82 -8.07 -13.65
C LEU A 317 -19.17 -7.34 -14.82
N ASP A 318 -19.72 -6.17 -15.17
CA ASP A 318 -19.05 -5.24 -16.08
C ASP A 318 -18.10 -4.33 -15.28
N LEU A 319 -16.79 -4.49 -15.52
CA LEU A 319 -15.71 -3.77 -14.86
C LEU A 319 -14.96 -2.93 -15.90
N GLY A 320 -15.32 -1.64 -15.96
CA GLY A 320 -14.71 -0.70 -16.89
C GLY A 320 -14.94 -1.05 -18.36
N GLY A 321 -16.12 -1.58 -18.70
CA GLY A 321 -16.49 -1.98 -20.06
C GLY A 321 -16.06 -3.40 -20.43
N VAL A 322 -15.73 -4.23 -19.45
CA VAL A 322 -15.40 -5.65 -19.66
C VAL A 322 -16.14 -6.53 -18.69
N GLU A 323 -16.85 -7.47 -19.29
CA GLU A 323 -17.58 -8.51 -18.58
C GLU A 323 -16.58 -9.55 -18.03
N VAL A 324 -16.64 -9.76 -16.72
CA VAL A 324 -15.86 -10.76 -16.00
C VAL A 324 -16.82 -11.66 -15.24
N ASP A 325 -16.64 -12.97 -15.35
CA ASP A 325 -17.44 -13.96 -14.64
C ASP A 325 -16.68 -14.46 -13.38
N SER A 326 -17.42 -15.14 -12.50
CA SER A 326 -16.95 -15.83 -11.30
C SER A 326 -15.78 -16.79 -11.51
N ASN A 327 -15.53 -17.24 -12.75
CA ASN A 327 -14.41 -18.09 -13.12
C ASN A 327 -13.13 -17.31 -13.52
N PHE A 328 -13.04 -16.02 -13.20
CA PHE A 328 -11.93 -15.14 -13.60
C PHE A 328 -10.53 -15.69 -13.26
N ASP A 329 -10.42 -16.48 -12.18
CA ASP A 329 -9.14 -17.06 -11.73
C ASP A 329 -8.88 -18.48 -12.24
N ALA A 330 -9.78 -19.03 -13.06
CA ALA A 330 -9.59 -20.34 -13.66
C ALA A 330 -8.41 -20.36 -14.64
N LEU A 331 -7.75 -21.54 -14.73
CA LEU A 331 -6.64 -21.75 -15.66
C LEU A 331 -7.07 -21.47 -17.10
N GLY A 332 -6.30 -20.65 -17.83
CA GLY A 332 -6.57 -20.29 -19.21
C GLY A 332 -7.44 -19.03 -19.37
N VAL A 333 -8.33 -18.74 -18.41
CA VAL A 333 -9.20 -17.56 -18.48
C VAL A 333 -8.39 -16.27 -18.30
N ARG A 334 -7.45 -16.26 -17.35
CA ARG A 334 -6.56 -15.11 -17.13
C ARG A 334 -5.65 -14.85 -18.32
N GLU A 335 -5.06 -15.89 -18.87
CA GLU A 335 -4.16 -15.81 -20.02
C GLU A 335 -4.92 -15.36 -21.27
N GLN A 336 -6.16 -15.82 -21.44
CA GLN A 336 -7.05 -15.35 -22.49
C GLN A 336 -7.38 -13.86 -22.33
N LEU A 337 -7.78 -13.42 -21.14
CA LEU A 337 -8.06 -12.00 -20.85
C LEU A 337 -6.83 -11.11 -21.07
N GLN A 338 -5.64 -11.58 -20.71
CA GLN A 338 -4.37 -10.89 -20.97
C GLN A 338 -4.09 -10.80 -22.47
N ALA A 339 -4.27 -11.88 -23.21
CA ALA A 339 -4.04 -11.92 -24.65
C ALA A 339 -5.02 -11.03 -25.42
N GLU A 340 -6.30 -11.03 -25.03
CA GLU A 340 -7.34 -10.20 -25.63
C GLU A 340 -7.09 -8.71 -25.38
N ARG A 341 -6.62 -8.34 -24.18
CA ARG A 341 -6.38 -6.94 -23.81
C ARG A 341 -4.99 -6.42 -24.13
N GLN A 342 -4.04 -7.30 -24.48
CA GLN A 342 -2.63 -6.95 -24.66
C GLN A 342 -2.05 -6.20 -23.44
N SER A 343 -2.53 -6.53 -22.25
CA SER A 343 -2.15 -5.86 -21.00
C SER A 343 -2.03 -6.87 -19.87
N ASP A 344 -1.00 -6.71 -19.04
CA ASP A 344 -0.80 -7.52 -17.83
C ASP A 344 -1.82 -7.20 -16.74
N ALA A 345 -2.51 -6.06 -16.84
CA ALA A 345 -3.49 -5.61 -15.86
C ALA A 345 -4.87 -6.26 -16.07
N LEU A 346 -5.24 -7.08 -15.09
CA LEU A 346 -6.54 -7.75 -15.05
C LEU A 346 -7.60 -6.85 -14.41
N PRO A 347 -8.88 -6.88 -14.85
CA PRO A 347 -9.98 -6.17 -14.19
C PRO A 347 -10.21 -6.67 -12.77
N VAL A 348 -10.07 -7.98 -12.56
CA VAL A 348 -10.15 -8.65 -11.26
C VAL A 348 -8.79 -9.29 -10.99
N ALA A 349 -8.16 -8.95 -9.86
CA ALA A 349 -6.82 -9.43 -9.55
C ALA A 349 -6.64 -9.73 -8.06
N LEU A 350 -6.01 -10.87 -7.79
CA LEU A 350 -5.54 -11.23 -6.46
C LEU A 350 -4.03 -10.99 -6.36
N SER A 351 -3.57 -10.27 -5.34
CA SER A 351 -2.14 -10.07 -5.12
C SER A 351 -1.41 -11.40 -4.88
N ALA A 352 -2.07 -12.38 -4.24
CA ALA A 352 -1.52 -13.73 -4.01
C ALA A 352 -1.17 -14.48 -5.31
N ASN A 353 -1.81 -14.14 -6.43
CA ASN A 353 -1.58 -14.78 -7.72
C ASN A 353 -0.41 -14.18 -8.49
N SER A 354 0.16 -13.06 -8.02
CA SER A 354 1.31 -12.41 -8.64
C SER A 354 2.61 -12.78 -7.92
N GLY A 355 3.48 -13.56 -8.58
CA GLY A 355 4.69 -14.10 -7.94
C GLY A 355 5.78 -13.09 -7.59
N ARG A 356 5.79 -11.88 -8.18
CA ARG A 356 6.82 -10.85 -7.96
C ARG A 356 6.29 -9.61 -7.23
N LEU A 357 5.18 -9.76 -6.51
CA LEU A 357 4.48 -8.65 -5.86
C LEU A 357 3.95 -9.07 -4.49
N ALA A 358 4.00 -8.15 -3.54
CA ALA A 358 3.29 -8.26 -2.28
C ALA A 358 2.55 -6.95 -1.98
N PHE A 359 1.27 -7.05 -1.65
CA PHE A 359 0.49 -5.92 -1.14
C PHE A 359 0.17 -6.18 0.33
N LEU A 360 0.57 -5.26 1.20
CA LEU A 360 0.42 -5.35 2.65
C LEU A 360 -0.36 -4.14 3.15
N PRO A 361 -1.66 -4.29 3.46
CA PRO A 361 -2.39 -3.25 4.14
C PRO A 361 -1.90 -3.11 5.58
N LEU A 362 -1.53 -1.89 6.00
CA LEU A 362 -0.98 -1.65 7.33
C LEU A 362 -2.07 -1.11 8.25
N GLN A 363 -2.97 -2.00 8.67
CA GLN A 363 -4.01 -1.65 9.61
C GLN A 363 -3.55 -1.90 11.05
N PRO A 364 -3.50 -0.90 11.93
CA PRO A 364 -3.19 -1.11 13.34
C PRO A 364 -4.44 -1.49 14.16
N GLY A 365 -5.64 -1.45 13.57
CA GLY A 365 -6.88 -1.73 14.29
C GLY A 365 -7.21 -0.59 15.25
N ASN A 366 -7.81 -0.91 16.39
CA ASN A 366 -8.20 0.09 17.38
C ASN A 366 -6.99 0.83 18.00
N SER A 367 -5.79 0.24 17.92
CA SER A 367 -4.56 0.96 18.28
C SER A 367 -4.27 2.19 17.39
N PHE A 368 -4.92 2.33 16.22
CA PHE A 368 -4.89 3.56 15.43
C PHE A 368 -5.54 4.75 16.15
N LEU A 369 -6.59 4.46 16.94
CA LEU A 369 -7.45 5.43 17.61
C LEU A 369 -6.91 5.83 18.99
N LEU A 370 -5.98 5.04 19.51
CA LEU A 370 -5.40 5.21 20.84
C LEU A 370 -4.02 5.87 20.75
N ARG A 371 -3.74 6.79 21.67
CA ARG A 371 -2.38 7.33 21.81
C ARG A 371 -1.51 6.32 22.57
N PRO A 372 -0.26 6.09 22.15
CA PRO A 372 0.66 5.22 22.87
C PRO A 372 0.87 5.75 24.30
N SER A 373 0.90 4.84 25.28
CA SER A 373 1.20 5.16 26.68
C SER A 373 2.70 5.50 26.87
N ALA A 374 3.05 6.05 28.03
CA ALA A 374 4.36 6.62 28.31
C ALA A 374 5.56 5.75 27.87
N GLY A 375 6.36 6.28 26.93
CA GLY A 375 7.54 5.66 26.32
C GLY A 375 7.88 6.38 25.01
N ALA A 376 9.13 6.34 24.55
CA ALA A 376 9.46 6.84 23.22
C ALA A 376 8.94 5.82 22.18
N PRO A 377 7.99 6.19 21.29
CA PRO A 377 7.50 5.29 20.26
C PRO A 377 8.65 4.92 19.30
N SER A 378 8.64 3.68 18.80
CA SER A 378 9.56 3.33 17.72
C SER A 378 9.15 3.99 16.40
N ALA A 379 10.05 4.07 15.43
CA ALA A 379 9.76 4.58 14.10
C ALA A 379 8.61 3.81 13.42
N TRP A 380 8.42 2.53 13.76
CA TRP A 380 7.26 1.74 13.31
C TRP A 380 5.95 2.17 13.97
N ASP A 381 5.97 2.42 15.28
CA ASP A 381 4.78 2.84 16.02
C ASP A 381 4.33 4.24 15.55
N ASP A 382 5.27 5.17 15.36
CA ASP A 382 5.03 6.48 14.75
C ASP A 382 4.58 6.37 13.28
N TYR A 383 5.01 5.32 12.59
CA TYR A 383 4.60 5.07 11.21
C TYR A 383 3.12 4.70 11.10
N LEU A 384 2.61 3.95 12.09
CA LEU A 384 1.23 3.46 12.12
C LEU A 384 0.27 4.30 12.98
N ALA A 385 0.77 5.14 13.88
CA ALA A 385 -0.06 5.86 14.84
C ALA A 385 -0.96 6.90 14.17
N GLY A 386 -2.28 6.71 14.20
CA GLY A 386 -3.25 7.74 13.82
C GLY A 386 -3.35 8.83 14.89
N ALA A 387 -3.76 8.43 16.10
CA ALA A 387 -3.91 9.33 17.24
C ALA A 387 -2.59 9.97 17.70
N GLY A 388 -1.47 9.24 17.61
CA GLY A 388 -0.14 9.74 17.96
C GLY A 388 0.35 10.87 17.04
N ARG A 389 -0.09 10.89 15.77
CA ARG A 389 0.24 11.92 14.78
C ARG A 389 -0.58 13.20 14.91
N CYS A 390 -1.65 13.19 15.71
CA CYS A 390 -2.50 14.36 15.89
C CYS A 390 -1.74 15.47 16.61
N ARG A 391 -1.73 16.66 15.99
CA ARG A 391 -1.08 17.88 16.50
C ARG A 391 -1.83 18.51 17.68
N VAL A 392 -3.13 18.29 17.73
CA VAL A 392 -4.02 18.75 18.80
C VAL A 392 -4.54 17.55 19.57
N THR A 393 -4.55 17.64 20.90
CA THR A 393 -5.22 16.67 21.77
C THR A 393 -6.28 17.37 22.60
N VAL A 394 -7.48 16.81 22.62
CA VAL A 394 -8.61 17.25 23.43
C VAL A 394 -8.97 16.10 24.36
N GLU A 395 -8.63 16.25 25.63
CA GLU A 395 -8.79 15.23 26.65
C GLU A 395 -9.79 15.68 27.72
N ALA A 396 -10.80 14.88 28.01
CA ALA A 396 -11.62 15.10 29.19
C ALA A 396 -10.82 14.71 30.45
N LEU A 397 -10.72 15.66 31.39
CA LEU A 397 -10.04 15.50 32.68
C LEU A 397 -11.00 15.23 33.84
N GLU A 398 -12.29 15.55 33.66
CA GLU A 398 -13.32 15.34 34.67
C GLU A 398 -14.68 15.29 33.99
N MET A 399 -15.53 14.35 34.43
CA MET A 399 -16.93 14.21 33.99
C MET A 399 -17.88 14.56 35.14
N ILE A 400 -19.18 14.69 34.86
CA ILE A 400 -20.20 14.89 35.91
C ILE A 400 -20.19 13.71 36.90
N SER A 401 -20.16 12.47 36.41
CA SER A 401 -20.04 11.25 37.24
C SER A 401 -19.76 10.01 36.39
N LEU A 402 -19.47 8.86 36.99
CA LEU A 402 -19.40 7.57 36.27
C LEU A 402 -20.70 7.21 35.53
N ALA A 403 -21.85 7.73 35.95
CA ALA A 403 -23.12 7.49 35.26
C ALA A 403 -23.41 8.50 34.14
N ASP A 404 -22.78 9.68 34.20
CA ASP A 404 -22.94 10.75 33.22
C ASP A 404 -21.56 11.21 32.75
N GLN A 405 -21.12 10.66 31.62
CA GLN A 405 -19.84 10.96 30.99
C GLN A 405 -19.84 12.31 30.23
N THR A 406 -20.64 13.29 30.68
CA THR A 406 -20.57 14.67 30.18
C THR A 406 -19.32 15.36 30.72
N PRO A 407 -18.41 15.86 29.86
CA PRO A 407 -17.19 16.52 30.32
C PRO A 407 -17.48 17.86 31.01
N VAL A 408 -16.89 18.07 32.18
CA VAL A 408 -16.91 19.35 32.91
C VAL A 408 -15.55 20.03 32.91
N LYS A 409 -14.49 19.29 32.59
CA LYS A 409 -13.13 19.81 32.46
C LYS A 409 -12.42 19.16 31.28
N LEU A 410 -11.81 19.98 30.42
CA LEU A 410 -11.04 19.55 29.26
C LEU A 410 -9.62 20.09 29.32
N ARG A 411 -8.69 19.34 28.72
CA ARG A 411 -7.33 19.77 28.41
C ARG A 411 -7.16 19.76 26.91
N VAL A 412 -6.87 20.93 26.35
CA VAL A 412 -6.57 21.10 24.93
C VAL A 412 -5.09 21.41 24.80
N ARG A 413 -4.32 20.53 24.16
CA ARG A 413 -2.93 20.79 23.80
C ARG A 413 -2.82 21.04 22.31
N PHE A 414 -2.07 22.06 21.92
CA PHE A 414 -1.92 22.48 20.52
C PHE A 414 -0.54 23.10 20.29
N GLN A 415 -0.11 23.19 19.04
CA GLN A 415 1.17 23.82 18.70
C GLN A 415 1.04 25.35 18.72
N ASN A 416 2.04 26.04 19.26
CA ASN A 416 2.16 27.49 19.20
C ASN A 416 2.98 27.95 17.99
N THR A 417 2.98 29.26 17.76
CA THR A 417 3.71 29.89 16.64
C THR A 417 5.23 29.72 16.71
N ALA A 418 5.78 29.40 17.89
CA ALA A 418 7.19 29.11 18.10
C ALA A 418 7.55 27.61 17.92
N GLY A 419 6.57 26.76 17.56
CA GLY A 419 6.77 25.32 17.37
C GLY A 419 6.77 24.48 18.66
N GLY A 420 6.48 25.09 19.81
CA GLY A 420 6.27 24.39 21.08
C GLY A 420 4.82 23.94 21.28
N VAL A 421 4.57 23.16 22.33
CA VAL A 421 3.22 22.75 22.73
C VAL A 421 2.69 23.72 23.79
N SER A 422 1.49 24.26 23.57
CA SER A 422 0.73 25.04 24.55
C SER A 422 -0.45 24.24 25.05
N GLU A 423 -0.89 24.53 26.27
CA GLU A 423 -1.98 23.82 26.93
C GLU A 423 -3.02 24.82 27.44
N ALA A 424 -4.29 24.56 27.13
CA ALA A 424 -5.43 25.28 27.68
C ALA A 424 -6.31 24.30 28.46
N VAL A 425 -6.53 24.58 29.74
CA VAL A 425 -7.46 23.82 30.58
C VAL A 425 -8.77 24.58 30.65
N LEU A 426 -9.84 23.97 30.11
CA LEU A 426 -11.18 24.50 30.08
C LEU A 426 -12.00 23.87 31.20
N GLN A 427 -12.63 24.67 32.05
CA GLN A 427 -13.45 24.21 33.15
C GLN A 427 -14.81 24.92 33.16
N ARG A 428 -15.89 24.13 33.21
CA ARG A 428 -17.26 24.64 33.23
C ARG A 428 -17.47 25.55 34.44
N GLY A 429 -18.14 26.69 34.21
CA GLY A 429 -18.38 27.72 35.23
C GLY A 429 -17.16 28.58 35.60
N VAL A 430 -15.99 28.34 35.01
CA VAL A 430 -14.76 29.13 35.26
C VAL A 430 -14.35 29.89 34.01
N ASN A 431 -13.89 29.16 32.98
CA ASN A 431 -13.40 29.73 31.72
C ASN A 431 -13.96 29.00 30.48
N TRP A 432 -14.89 28.06 30.69
CA TRP A 432 -15.57 27.34 29.62
C TRP A 432 -17.08 27.65 29.65
N PRO A 433 -17.50 28.80 29.09
CA PRO A 433 -18.90 29.24 29.07
C PRO A 433 -19.80 28.26 28.30
N THR A 434 -21.05 28.11 28.77
CA THR A 434 -22.08 27.42 28.01
C THR A 434 -22.50 28.26 26.81
N ILE A 435 -23.23 27.69 25.85
CA ILE A 435 -23.69 28.44 24.67
C ILE A 435 -24.57 29.66 25.01
N PHE A 436 -25.17 29.68 26.21
CA PHE A 436 -26.04 30.77 26.67
C PHE A 436 -25.29 31.86 27.45
N ASP A 437 -24.03 31.61 27.82
CA ASP A 437 -23.19 32.55 28.53
C ASP A 437 -22.39 33.43 27.56
N GLU A 438 -21.94 34.59 28.03
CA GLU A 438 -21.09 35.49 27.24
C GLU A 438 -19.81 34.78 26.76
N GLY A 439 -19.51 34.88 25.46
CA GLY A 439 -18.39 34.20 24.83
C GLY A 439 -18.63 32.71 24.49
N GLY A 440 -19.74 32.13 24.93
CA GLY A 440 -20.11 30.73 24.66
C GLY A 440 -20.28 30.39 23.18
N GLU A 441 -20.84 31.32 22.40
CA GLU A 441 -21.04 31.15 20.96
C GLU A 441 -19.73 31.07 20.16
N ALA A 442 -18.67 31.73 20.65
CA ALA A 442 -17.35 31.74 20.02
C ALA A 442 -16.47 30.55 20.44
N MET A 443 -16.93 29.73 21.39
CA MET A 443 -16.17 28.57 21.88
C MET A 443 -16.27 27.39 20.91
N PRO A 444 -15.13 26.83 20.44
CA PRO A 444 -15.14 25.69 19.51
C PRO A 444 -15.55 24.36 20.16
N PHE A 445 -15.54 24.29 21.50
CA PHE A 445 -15.91 23.11 22.27
C PHE A 445 -17.15 23.37 23.12
N GLN A 446 -18.18 22.54 22.99
CA GLN A 446 -19.39 22.60 23.81
C GLN A 446 -19.82 21.20 24.25
N THR A 447 -20.79 21.11 25.15
CA THR A 447 -21.35 19.83 25.60
C THR A 447 -22.82 19.77 25.22
N GLU A 448 -23.25 18.63 24.71
CA GLU A 448 -24.60 18.41 24.21
C GLU A 448 -25.04 16.99 24.57
N LEU A 449 -26.33 16.80 24.80
CA LEU A 449 -26.94 15.48 24.89
C LEU A 449 -27.62 15.18 23.55
N THR A 450 -27.38 14.00 22.98
CA THR A 450 -28.16 13.55 21.81
C THR A 450 -29.62 13.30 22.21
N ASP A 451 -30.51 13.15 21.22
CA ASP A 451 -31.92 12.80 21.48
C ASP A 451 -32.07 11.48 22.26
N ASN A 452 -31.09 10.57 22.12
CA ASN A 452 -31.02 9.31 22.85
C ASN A 452 -30.35 9.44 24.25
N GLY A 453 -30.11 10.66 24.71
CA GLY A 453 -29.56 10.96 26.04
C GLY A 453 -28.06 10.67 26.21
N ARG A 454 -27.29 10.61 25.12
CA ARG A 454 -25.86 10.31 25.18
C ARG A 454 -25.03 11.57 25.36
N SER A 455 -24.13 11.55 26.33
CA SER A 455 -23.24 12.67 26.66
C SER A 455 -22.18 12.89 25.60
N CYS A 456 -22.18 14.07 24.98
CA CYS A 456 -21.28 14.39 23.87
C CYS A 456 -20.45 15.64 24.11
N LEU A 457 -19.22 15.60 23.61
CA LEU A 457 -18.37 16.76 23.37
C LEU A 457 -18.57 17.23 21.92
N THR A 458 -19.15 18.41 21.75
CA THR A 458 -19.36 19.05 20.45
C THR A 458 -18.13 19.85 20.04
N PHE A 459 -17.59 19.55 18.87
CA PHE A 459 -16.52 20.29 18.21
C PHE A 459 -17.06 21.09 17.02
N LYS A 460 -16.69 22.37 16.96
CA LYS A 460 -17.05 23.32 15.89
C LYS A 460 -15.81 23.75 15.10
N PRO A 461 -15.48 23.10 13.97
CA PRO A 461 -14.28 23.41 13.20
C PRO A 461 -14.19 24.87 12.75
N ALA A 462 -15.32 25.50 12.39
CA ALA A 462 -15.36 26.88 11.92
C ALA A 462 -14.89 27.91 12.96
N LEU A 463 -14.96 27.60 14.26
CA LEU A 463 -14.57 28.52 15.33
C LEU A 463 -13.14 28.28 15.85
N PHE A 464 -12.52 27.17 15.43
CA PHE A 464 -11.30 26.69 16.06
C PHE A 464 -10.08 27.57 15.75
N ASP A 465 -9.97 28.09 14.53
CA ASP A 465 -8.83 28.94 14.14
C ASP A 465 -8.79 30.24 14.94
N ALA A 466 -9.92 30.94 15.04
CA ALA A 466 -10.03 32.17 15.82
C ALA A 466 -9.69 31.93 17.30
N TRP A 467 -10.13 30.81 17.86
CA TRP A 467 -9.81 30.43 19.24
C TRP A 467 -8.32 30.14 19.45
N LEU A 468 -7.68 29.42 18.52
CA LEU A 468 -6.23 29.15 18.56
C LEU A 468 -5.44 30.45 18.51
N LEU A 469 -5.74 31.34 17.57
CA LEU A 469 -5.04 32.61 17.41
C LEU A 469 -5.19 33.52 18.64
N ALA A 470 -6.37 33.55 19.26
CA ALA A 470 -6.59 34.28 20.52
C ALA A 470 -5.77 33.70 21.68
N GLY A 471 -5.46 32.39 21.66
CA GLY A 471 -4.66 31.68 22.65
C GLY A 471 -3.15 31.64 22.38
N ASN A 472 -2.61 32.46 21.46
CA ASN A 472 -1.22 32.39 20.96
C ASN A 472 -0.84 31.03 20.31
N GLY A 473 -1.83 30.27 19.86
CA GLY A 473 -1.64 29.07 19.06
C GLY A 473 -1.22 29.38 17.63
N ALA A 474 -0.56 28.42 16.98
CA ALA A 474 -0.48 28.42 15.52
C ALA A 474 -1.88 28.18 14.95
N GLY A 475 -2.18 28.74 13.77
CA GLY A 475 -3.47 28.55 13.13
C GLY A 475 -3.71 27.11 12.64
N ILE A 476 -4.87 26.91 12.01
CA ILE A 476 -5.32 25.59 11.54
C ILE A 476 -4.43 24.95 10.47
N ALA A 477 -3.60 25.71 9.76
CA ALA A 477 -2.61 25.14 8.82
C ALA A 477 -1.57 24.25 9.52
N THR A 478 -1.30 24.52 10.81
CA THR A 478 -0.39 23.70 11.64
C THR A 478 -1.16 22.76 12.55
N ASN A 479 -2.25 23.24 13.16
CA ASN A 479 -3.10 22.49 14.08
C ASN A 479 -4.25 21.78 13.34
N ASN A 480 -3.92 21.01 12.30
CA ASN A 480 -4.87 20.39 11.36
C ASN A 480 -5.32 18.96 11.71
N SER A 481 -4.87 18.40 12.83
CA SER A 481 -5.21 17.02 13.23
C SER A 481 -5.54 16.97 14.71
N LEU A 482 -6.74 16.49 15.03
CA LEU A 482 -7.32 16.52 16.36
C LEU A 482 -7.57 15.10 16.83
N TRP A 483 -7.06 14.80 18.02
CA TRP A 483 -7.43 13.60 18.76
C TRP A 483 -8.35 13.95 19.92
N PHE A 484 -9.47 13.22 20.05
CA PHE A 484 -10.40 13.35 21.17
C PHE A 484 -10.32 12.09 22.03
N GLY A 485 -10.27 12.25 23.35
CA GLY A 485 -10.22 11.14 24.28
C GLY A 485 -10.48 11.54 25.73
N VAL A 486 -10.19 10.61 26.65
CA VAL A 486 -10.34 10.79 28.09
C VAL A 486 -9.02 10.47 28.79
N ASP A 487 -8.72 11.20 29.87
CA ASP A 487 -7.58 10.93 30.75
C ASP A 487 -8.08 10.19 32.00
N THR A 488 -8.05 8.86 31.97
CA THR A 488 -8.59 8.01 33.04
C THR A 488 -7.87 8.17 34.38
N ASP A 489 -6.65 8.71 34.37
CA ASP A 489 -5.85 8.90 35.58
C ASP A 489 -6.12 10.24 36.26
N ALA A 490 -6.73 11.20 35.54
CA ALA A 490 -6.96 12.56 36.05
C ALA A 490 -8.06 12.64 37.11
N ALA A 491 -9.16 11.90 36.92
CA ALA A 491 -10.31 11.85 37.85
C ALA A 491 -10.99 10.46 37.79
N PRO A 492 -10.35 9.41 38.31
CA PRO A 492 -10.83 8.03 38.22
C PRO A 492 -12.20 7.79 38.87
N GLU A 493 -12.64 8.68 39.76
CA GLU A 493 -13.96 8.69 40.39
C GLU A 493 -15.09 9.17 39.46
N SER A 494 -14.77 9.78 38.32
CA SER A 494 -15.74 10.35 37.38
C SER A 494 -15.60 9.83 35.94
N ILE A 495 -14.39 9.45 35.52
CA ILE A 495 -14.09 9.03 34.14
C ILE A 495 -14.13 7.51 34.01
N LYS A 496 -14.80 7.03 32.96
CA LYS A 496 -14.71 5.64 32.50
C LYS A 496 -13.68 5.50 31.37
N PRO A 497 -12.92 4.40 31.33
CA PRO A 497 -12.18 4.06 30.11
C PRO A 497 -13.16 3.81 28.97
N PRO A 498 -12.81 4.18 27.72
CA PRO A 498 -13.68 3.94 26.57
C PRO A 498 -13.89 2.44 26.32
N ASP A 499 -15.13 2.02 26.08
CA ASP A 499 -15.43 0.64 25.68
C ASP A 499 -15.11 0.41 24.19
N ASP A 500 -14.85 -0.86 23.86
CA ASP A 500 -14.55 -1.31 22.50
C ASP A 500 -15.34 -2.59 22.18
N PRO A 501 -16.48 -2.50 21.45
CA PRO A 501 -17.02 -1.29 20.81
C PRO A 501 -17.64 -0.28 21.83
N PRO A 502 -17.80 1.01 21.46
CA PRO A 502 -18.28 2.04 22.38
C PRO A 502 -19.67 1.75 22.96
N ALA A 503 -19.81 1.84 24.28
CA ALA A 503 -21.07 1.62 24.98
C ALA A 503 -22.04 2.82 24.80
N PRO A 504 -23.31 2.68 25.20
CA PRO A 504 -24.27 3.79 25.19
C PRO A 504 -23.95 4.93 26.14
N ASP A 505 -23.34 4.62 27.28
CA ASP A 505 -22.99 5.54 28.35
C ASP A 505 -21.57 6.14 28.21
N ASP A 506 -20.81 5.72 27.20
CA ASP A 506 -19.53 6.32 26.85
C ASP A 506 -19.71 7.76 26.34
N MET A 507 -18.72 8.61 26.64
CA MET A 507 -18.60 9.91 26.00
C MET A 507 -18.56 9.75 24.48
N CYS A 508 -19.32 10.57 23.77
CA CYS A 508 -19.30 10.65 22.31
C CYS A 508 -18.78 12.02 21.84
N VAL A 509 -18.48 12.15 20.56
CA VAL A 509 -18.05 13.42 19.93
C VAL A 509 -19.06 13.82 18.86
N ILE A 510 -19.46 15.08 18.81
CA ILE A 510 -20.31 15.61 17.72
C ILE A 510 -19.51 16.64 16.93
N ILE A 511 -19.55 16.58 15.60
CA ILE A 511 -19.04 17.64 14.73
C ILE A 511 -20.22 18.50 14.28
N ARG A 512 -20.18 19.80 14.58
CA ARG A 512 -21.16 20.81 14.15
C ARG A 512 -20.50 21.99 13.47
N GLN A 513 -21.26 22.78 12.71
CA GLN A 513 -20.74 23.97 12.02
C GLN A 513 -19.49 23.67 11.16
N GLY A 514 -19.50 22.51 10.49
CA GLY A 514 -18.41 22.05 9.63
C GLY A 514 -18.69 22.19 8.13
N LYS A 515 -19.75 22.92 7.73
CA LYS A 515 -20.21 22.99 6.35
C LYS A 515 -19.15 23.53 5.38
N ASP A 516 -18.53 24.65 5.75
CA ASP A 516 -17.47 25.28 4.98
C ASP A 516 -16.12 25.04 5.68
N LEU A 517 -15.29 24.21 5.07
CA LEU A 517 -13.94 23.93 5.53
C LEU A 517 -12.88 24.55 4.61
N THR A 518 -13.23 25.45 3.69
CA THR A 518 -12.30 26.00 2.68
C THR A 518 -11.06 26.69 3.29
N ALA A 519 -11.14 27.14 4.53
CA ALA A 519 -10.01 27.68 5.30
C ALA A 519 -8.97 26.60 5.71
N TRP A 520 -9.37 25.32 5.80
CA TRP A 520 -8.51 24.19 6.14
C TRP A 520 -7.71 23.72 4.92
N THR A 521 -6.88 24.59 4.37
CA THR A 521 -6.10 24.33 3.13
C THR A 521 -5.14 23.14 3.25
N SER A 522 -4.70 22.79 4.46
CA SER A 522 -3.88 21.60 4.75
C SER A 522 -4.72 20.38 5.18
N GLY A 523 -6.04 20.44 4.98
CA GLY A 523 -7.02 19.45 5.42
C GLY A 523 -7.32 19.48 6.91
N ILE A 524 -8.21 18.59 7.36
CA ILE A 524 -8.53 18.33 8.75
C ILE A 524 -8.66 16.82 9.01
N SER A 525 -8.12 16.35 10.13
CA SER A 525 -8.30 14.98 10.60
C SER A 525 -8.86 14.94 12.00
N VAL A 526 -9.87 14.09 12.22
CA VAL A 526 -10.45 13.80 13.53
C VAL A 526 -10.20 12.33 13.84
N VAL A 527 -9.54 12.05 14.96
CA VAL A 527 -9.24 10.69 15.43
C VAL A 527 -9.77 10.52 16.85
N THR A 528 -10.51 9.46 17.14
CA THR A 528 -11.04 9.21 18.48
C THR A 528 -11.39 7.74 18.71
N PRO A 529 -11.17 7.18 19.91
CA PRO A 529 -11.70 5.87 20.26
C PRO A 529 -13.21 5.91 20.52
N HIS A 530 -13.82 7.09 20.59
CA HIS A 530 -15.24 7.26 20.86
C HIS A 530 -16.09 7.22 19.58
N ARG A 531 -17.40 7.17 19.78
CA ARG A 531 -18.40 7.35 18.72
C ARG A 531 -18.43 8.80 18.26
N VAL A 532 -18.44 9.01 16.94
CA VAL A 532 -18.57 10.33 16.31
C VAL A 532 -19.94 10.48 15.66
N TYR A 533 -20.60 11.60 15.91
CA TYR A 533 -21.82 12.05 15.24
C TYR A 533 -21.51 13.22 14.31
N ILE A 534 -21.94 13.13 13.06
CA ILE A 534 -21.97 14.27 12.14
C ILE A 534 -23.32 14.96 12.30
N GLY A 535 -23.36 16.09 13.03
CA GLY A 535 -24.62 16.73 13.44
C GLY A 535 -25.31 17.55 12.34
N ASP A 536 -24.51 18.18 11.47
CA ASP A 536 -24.91 19.08 10.40
C ASP A 536 -24.11 18.76 9.11
N ASP A 537 -24.37 19.48 8.01
CA ASP A 537 -23.56 19.39 6.78
C ASP A 537 -22.06 19.54 7.10
N LEU A 538 -21.23 18.69 6.50
CA LEU A 538 -19.80 18.65 6.73
C LEU A 538 -19.05 18.68 5.39
N ASN A 539 -18.14 19.65 5.24
CA ASN A 539 -17.29 19.82 4.05
C ASN A 539 -18.07 19.88 2.71
N ALA A 540 -19.17 20.63 2.68
CA ALA A 540 -20.09 20.70 1.54
C ALA A 540 -19.85 21.94 0.64
N VAL A 541 -18.80 22.72 0.90
CA VAL A 541 -18.44 23.89 0.09
C VAL A 541 -17.09 23.62 -0.59
N PRO A 542 -17.04 23.57 -1.94
CA PRO A 542 -15.78 23.39 -2.65
C PRO A 542 -14.93 24.64 -2.55
N ALA A 543 -13.61 24.47 -2.55
CA ALA A 543 -12.68 25.58 -2.71
C ALA A 543 -12.84 26.22 -4.08
N ALA A 544 -12.51 27.51 -4.18
CA ALA A 544 -12.64 28.25 -5.44
C ALA A 544 -11.79 27.64 -6.58
N GLN A 545 -10.63 27.08 -6.24
CA GLN A 545 -9.72 26.40 -7.16
C GLN A 545 -8.93 25.30 -6.41
N PRO A 546 -8.53 24.22 -7.09
CA PRO A 546 -7.57 23.26 -6.55
C PRO A 546 -6.23 23.93 -6.20
N PRO A 547 -5.46 23.40 -5.23
CA PRO A 547 -4.13 23.91 -4.92
C PRO A 547 -3.17 23.86 -6.11
N ALA A 548 -2.40 24.93 -6.33
CA ALA A 548 -1.41 24.97 -7.39
C ALA A 548 -0.35 23.86 -7.21
N GLY A 549 0.05 23.23 -8.32
CA GLY A 549 1.04 22.13 -8.28
C GLY A 549 0.48 20.77 -7.81
N SER A 550 -0.83 20.68 -7.52
CA SER A 550 -1.50 19.45 -7.10
C SER A 550 -1.58 18.38 -8.20
N GLY A 551 -1.46 18.76 -9.47
CA GLY A 551 -1.68 17.86 -10.62
C GLY A 551 -3.16 17.73 -11.02
N LEU A 552 -4.06 18.49 -10.39
CA LEU A 552 -5.47 18.62 -10.79
C LEU A 552 -5.65 19.74 -11.82
N ALA A 553 -6.73 19.67 -12.61
CA ALA A 553 -7.07 20.75 -13.54
C ALA A 553 -7.77 21.91 -12.79
N ASP A 554 -7.57 23.15 -13.22
CA ASP A 554 -8.16 24.34 -12.57
C ASP A 554 -9.71 24.34 -12.53
N THR A 555 -10.35 23.51 -13.36
CA THR A 555 -11.80 23.33 -13.42
C THR A 555 -12.32 22.22 -12.51
N ASP A 556 -11.43 21.42 -11.92
CA ASP A 556 -11.82 20.32 -11.05
C ASP A 556 -12.42 20.85 -9.75
N GLU A 557 -13.54 20.26 -9.33
CA GLU A 557 -14.08 20.50 -8.01
C GLU A 557 -13.12 19.93 -6.96
N PHE A 558 -12.79 20.74 -5.96
CA PHE A 558 -11.87 20.39 -4.89
C PHE A 558 -12.47 20.75 -3.54
N PHE A 559 -12.59 19.75 -2.67
CA PHE A 559 -12.93 19.94 -1.28
C PHE A 559 -11.67 19.80 -0.43
N PRO A 560 -11.49 20.63 0.61
CA PRO A 560 -10.43 20.45 1.59
C PRO A 560 -10.38 19.00 2.11
N PRO A 561 -9.19 18.38 2.22
CA PRO A 561 -9.07 16.99 2.68
C PRO A 561 -9.67 16.82 4.08
N LEU A 562 -10.53 15.83 4.26
CA LEU A 562 -11.14 15.49 5.55
C LEU A 562 -10.95 13.99 5.81
N SER A 563 -10.47 13.63 6.99
CA SER A 563 -10.56 12.27 7.50
C SER A 563 -11.16 12.19 8.88
N ILE A 564 -12.00 11.18 9.10
CA ILE A 564 -12.59 10.87 10.40
C ILE A 564 -12.29 9.41 10.69
N PHE A 565 -11.53 9.16 11.75
CA PHE A 565 -11.26 7.83 12.27
C PHE A 565 -11.89 7.72 13.65
N SER A 566 -12.92 6.91 13.75
CA SER A 566 -13.66 6.67 14.99
C SER A 566 -13.96 5.18 15.15
N ALA A 567 -14.21 4.76 16.39
CA ALA A 567 -14.66 3.39 16.65
C ALA A 567 -16.06 3.14 16.07
N GLU A 568 -16.90 4.18 16.05
CA GLU A 568 -18.19 4.17 15.38
C GLU A 568 -18.47 5.56 14.78
N LEU A 569 -19.05 5.61 13.58
CA LEU A 569 -19.48 6.84 12.92
C LEU A 569 -21.00 6.83 12.74
N ARG A 570 -21.66 7.95 13.02
CA ARG A 570 -23.10 8.12 12.88
C ARG A 570 -23.47 9.44 12.23
N ILE A 571 -24.60 9.44 11.54
CA ILE A 571 -25.11 10.63 10.85
C ILE A 571 -26.35 11.15 11.59
N GLY A 572 -26.31 12.45 11.91
CA GLY A 572 -27.35 13.15 12.65
C GLY A 572 -27.29 12.90 14.16
N THR A 573 -27.82 13.85 14.93
CA THR A 573 -27.99 13.73 16.39
C THR A 573 -29.45 13.49 16.79
N THR A 574 -30.35 13.52 15.81
CA THR A 574 -31.80 13.48 16.01
C THR A 574 -32.43 12.18 15.52
N VAL A 575 -33.61 11.85 16.03
CA VAL A 575 -34.40 10.68 15.57
C VAL A 575 -34.99 10.80 14.17
N VAL A 576 -34.93 11.98 13.54
CA VAL A 576 -35.45 12.19 12.19
C VAL A 576 -34.52 11.56 11.16
N ASN A 577 -35.08 10.69 10.31
CA ASN A 577 -34.37 10.09 9.19
C ASN A 577 -34.01 11.18 8.17
N ARG A 578 -32.71 11.37 7.92
CA ARG A 578 -32.18 12.35 6.97
C ARG A 578 -31.64 11.63 5.75
N LEU A 579 -31.78 12.26 4.58
CA LEU A 579 -31.08 11.80 3.39
C LEU A 579 -29.57 12.01 3.61
N VAL A 580 -28.81 10.94 3.39
CA VAL A 580 -27.36 10.93 3.52
C VAL A 580 -26.77 10.98 2.13
N GLU A 581 -26.02 12.04 1.84
CA GLU A 581 -25.24 12.19 0.63
C GLU A 581 -23.76 12.15 1.00
N HIS A 582 -23.07 11.08 0.57
CA HIS A 582 -21.66 10.86 0.86
C HIS A 582 -20.83 11.01 -0.41
N HIS A 583 -19.79 11.84 -0.34
CA HIS A 583 -18.81 12.04 -1.41
C HIS A 583 -17.42 11.70 -0.89
N GLY A 584 -16.66 10.87 -1.60
CA GLY A 584 -15.27 10.56 -1.26
C GLY A 584 -15.03 9.08 -1.03
N GLN A 585 -14.48 8.71 0.13
CA GLN A 585 -13.97 7.35 0.39
C GLN A 585 -14.58 6.73 1.63
N LEU A 586 -14.63 5.40 1.64
CA LEU A 586 -15.03 4.60 2.79
C LEU A 586 -14.00 3.52 3.06
N GLY A 587 -13.64 3.36 4.33
CA GLY A 587 -12.71 2.33 4.75
C GLY A 587 -12.99 1.86 6.16
N THR A 588 -12.31 0.80 6.57
CA THR A 588 -12.44 0.21 7.90
C THR A 588 -11.09 0.00 8.54
N LEU A 589 -11.04 0.13 9.87
CA LEU A 589 -9.90 -0.24 10.71
C LEU A 589 -10.02 -1.69 11.22
N SER A 590 -11.12 -2.38 10.95
CA SER A 590 -11.39 -3.71 11.51
C SER A 590 -10.38 -4.75 11.03
N LYS A 591 -9.80 -5.47 12.00
CA LYS A 591 -8.88 -6.60 11.77
C LYS A 591 -9.66 -7.89 11.92
N THR A 592 -10.30 -8.37 10.85
CA THR A 592 -10.95 -9.69 10.77
C THR A 592 -12.07 -9.94 11.80
N GLY A 593 -13.31 -10.07 11.32
CA GLY A 593 -14.47 -10.52 12.09
C GLY A 593 -15.26 -11.60 11.35
N PRO A 594 -16.16 -12.34 12.03
CA PRO A 594 -17.01 -13.33 11.38
C PRO A 594 -18.04 -12.70 10.44
N SER A 595 -18.34 -11.41 10.61
CA SER A 595 -19.23 -10.64 9.74
C SER A 595 -18.45 -9.85 8.70
N ALA A 596 -18.98 -9.84 7.48
CA ALA A 596 -18.50 -8.97 6.42
C ALA A 596 -18.69 -7.50 6.83
N TRP A 597 -17.68 -6.67 6.61
CA TRP A 597 -17.86 -5.22 6.69
C TRP A 597 -18.69 -4.76 5.49
N LYS A 598 -19.74 -3.99 5.75
CA LYS A 598 -20.65 -3.44 4.74
C LYS A 598 -20.50 -1.91 4.72
N PRO A 599 -19.86 -1.32 3.69
CA PRO A 599 -19.47 0.09 3.70
C PRO A 599 -20.63 1.08 3.86
N LEU A 600 -21.80 0.76 3.29
CA LEU A 600 -22.98 1.65 3.28
C LEU A 600 -24.02 1.31 4.34
N ASP A 601 -23.69 0.48 5.33
CA ASP A 601 -24.57 0.25 6.49
C ASP A 601 -24.37 1.35 7.54
N ILE A 602 -24.83 2.55 7.17
CA ILE A 602 -24.73 3.76 7.96
C ILE A 602 -25.81 3.73 9.05
N LYS A 603 -25.43 4.12 10.28
CA LYS A 603 -26.37 4.26 11.41
C LYS A 603 -26.72 5.72 11.67
N LEU A 604 -27.97 5.95 12.01
CA LEU A 604 -28.48 7.26 12.43
C LEU A 604 -28.13 7.57 13.89
N GLY A 605 -28.36 8.83 14.26
CA GLY A 605 -28.39 9.30 15.64
C GLY A 605 -29.20 8.39 16.59
N SER A 606 -30.32 7.84 16.08
CA SER A 606 -31.30 7.03 16.83
C SER A 606 -30.89 5.59 17.14
N ASP A 607 -29.71 5.13 16.70
CA ASP A 607 -29.30 3.71 16.68
C ASP A 607 -29.90 2.87 15.54
N ASP A 608 -30.84 3.41 14.77
CA ASP A 608 -31.43 2.69 13.63
C ASP A 608 -30.50 2.72 12.40
N ALA A 609 -30.54 1.65 11.61
CA ALA A 609 -29.93 1.64 10.29
C ALA A 609 -30.64 2.66 9.38
N VAL A 610 -29.85 3.42 8.62
CA VAL A 610 -30.41 4.28 7.56
C VAL A 610 -31.02 3.35 6.52
N HIS A 611 -32.28 3.60 6.18
CA HIS A 611 -32.94 2.86 5.10
C HIS A 611 -32.16 3.05 3.79
N SER A 612 -31.96 1.98 3.03
CA SER A 612 -31.20 1.99 1.76
C SER A 612 -31.63 3.12 0.80
N ASP A 613 -32.94 3.35 0.70
CA ASP A 613 -33.54 4.44 -0.08
C ASP A 613 -33.17 5.88 0.36
N HIS A 614 -32.50 6.09 1.48
CA HIS A 614 -32.07 7.40 1.94
C HIS A 614 -30.54 7.59 1.86
N ILE A 615 -29.84 6.66 1.22
CA ILE A 615 -28.38 6.72 1.03
C ILE A 615 -28.08 7.03 -0.44
N SER A 616 -27.30 8.08 -0.66
CA SER A 616 -26.66 8.42 -1.92
C SER A 616 -25.16 8.51 -1.70
N ALA A 617 -24.38 7.84 -2.55
CA ALA A 617 -22.93 7.77 -2.41
C ALA A 617 -22.23 7.91 -3.76
N ASP A 618 -21.36 8.91 -3.88
CA ASP A 618 -20.43 9.08 -5.00
C ASP A 618 -19.01 8.83 -4.50
N LEU A 619 -18.54 7.60 -4.69
CA LEU A 619 -17.27 7.12 -4.15
C LEU A 619 -16.16 7.27 -5.18
N LYS A 620 -15.10 8.03 -4.83
CA LYS A 620 -14.01 8.39 -5.73
C LYS A 620 -12.63 8.12 -5.11
N PRO A 621 -11.62 7.76 -5.91
CA PRO A 621 -10.26 7.61 -5.41
C PRO A 621 -9.61 8.98 -5.17
N LEU A 622 -8.48 9.02 -4.44
CA LEU A 622 -7.66 10.24 -4.42
C LEU A 622 -7.00 10.40 -5.78
N ARG A 623 -7.09 11.60 -6.33
CA ARG A 623 -6.52 11.98 -7.63
C ARG A 623 -5.19 12.71 -7.47
N SER A 624 -4.97 13.32 -6.30
CA SER A 624 -3.81 14.17 -6.03
C SER A 624 -3.30 14.02 -4.60
N PRO A 625 -1.97 14.21 -4.36
CA PRO A 625 -1.43 14.36 -3.01
C PRO A 625 -2.06 15.52 -2.22
N ALA A 626 -2.63 16.53 -2.90
CA ALA A 626 -3.34 17.64 -2.25
C ALA A 626 -4.68 17.22 -1.63
N GLU A 627 -5.27 16.11 -2.08
CA GLU A 627 -6.50 15.53 -1.51
C GLU A 627 -6.19 14.62 -0.29
N LEU A 628 -4.92 14.42 0.06
CA LEU A 628 -4.51 13.54 1.15
C LEU A 628 -4.71 14.22 2.52
N PRO A 629 -5.50 13.63 3.43
CA PRO A 629 -5.73 14.23 4.74
C PRO A 629 -4.50 14.10 5.67
N PRO A 630 -4.37 14.97 6.70
CA PRO A 630 -3.23 14.99 7.62
C PRO A 630 -2.91 13.64 8.25
N VAL A 631 -3.96 12.91 8.67
CA VAL A 631 -3.90 11.54 9.15
C VAL A 631 -4.60 10.65 8.14
N HIS A 632 -3.94 9.56 7.76
CA HIS A 632 -4.41 8.60 6.76
C HIS A 632 -3.79 7.23 7.02
N GLN A 633 -4.48 6.17 6.55
CA GLN A 633 -3.95 4.80 6.59
C GLN A 633 -2.89 4.59 5.51
N MET A 634 -1.98 3.65 5.77
CA MET A 634 -0.89 3.28 4.87
C MET A 634 -1.06 1.86 4.36
N ASN A 635 -0.64 1.65 3.12
CA ASN A 635 -0.42 0.33 2.52
C ASN A 635 1.00 0.27 1.95
N TRP A 636 1.58 -0.92 1.94
CA TRP A 636 2.84 -1.18 1.24
C TRP A 636 2.59 -2.04 0.00
N LEU A 637 2.99 -1.53 -1.15
CA LEU A 637 3.07 -2.29 -2.39
C LEU A 637 4.54 -2.56 -2.69
N VAL A 638 4.96 -3.81 -2.62
CA VAL A 638 6.35 -4.24 -2.89
C VAL A 638 6.40 -4.93 -4.24
N VAL A 639 7.31 -4.46 -5.09
CA VAL A 639 7.49 -4.94 -6.47
C VAL A 639 8.98 -5.06 -6.77
N ILE A 640 9.34 -6.05 -7.56
CA ILE A 640 10.69 -6.17 -8.10
C ILE A 640 10.70 -6.17 -9.63
N GLU A 641 11.55 -5.32 -10.21
CA GLU A 641 11.65 -5.06 -11.65
C GLU A 641 13.08 -5.29 -12.12
N GLU A 642 13.26 -5.88 -13.30
CA GLU A 642 14.58 -6.00 -13.95
C GLU A 642 14.90 -4.69 -14.69
N ILE A 643 16.12 -4.18 -14.53
CA ILE A 643 16.62 -3.06 -15.33
C ILE A 643 17.13 -3.64 -16.64
N THR A 644 16.37 -3.45 -17.71
CA THR A 644 16.74 -3.96 -19.04
C THR A 644 18.03 -3.31 -19.53
N GLN A 645 19.01 -4.13 -19.90
CA GLN A 645 20.21 -3.69 -20.62
C GLN A 645 19.96 -3.81 -22.13
N ASP A 646 20.37 -2.79 -22.90
CA ASP A 646 20.30 -2.83 -24.37
C ASP A 646 21.39 -3.74 -24.96
#